data_AF-A0A954C909-F1
#
_entry.id   AF-A0A954C909-F1
#
_cell.length_a   1.000
_cell.length_b   1.000
_cell.length_c   1.000
_cell.angle_alpha   90.00
_cell.angle_beta   90.00
_cell.angle_gamma   90.00
#
_symmetry.space_group_name_H-M   'P 1'
#
loop_
_entity.id
_entity.type
_entity.pdbx_description
1 polymer ?
#
loop_
_entity_poly.entity_id
_entity_poly.type
_entity_poly.pdbx_seq_one_letter_code
_entity_poly.pdbx_strand_id
1 'polypeptide(L)'
;MSLDDALKAVRHLPSAPPPDLTRLAAAANRVHTRWPDVVPDPPERDHERIIAEMRELLERDDWRDVKLSFVLRALRVAFNPNFRGRPDVTDILYFAYNELAVTTHASFFNAMVSIYIASYQPGARHSLALGQRIGAQLHLLNARWQAMVRHYPSLFDGRTAHAAIAEAMLGMESPWQQLRDQGFADPHATGLMDHVHETFVGRLRPHLNTEQGLNHLFAWLHPKPGTRKQSGSTQVIEAVLGHWLKRQPTDAFRGSITERMIGQFSDPRTNRSLWLGVREDHMAVIFRWLTREDLRFFLSVVDATQKNHQFPPRRDFWLLLYDEGLIEQAWVAFCPSAERHARNQLIRNGAMMYSGRFARQTAGGARSDTSILLMKIGSKIVVDGCHNYRTHIFNSDDPAAPQLFQPSYDCDADVRLLSPWSRPHNSIRVWSEWVRESINSRTPMSGRPPRRRVPQNARARGASAPSPQPSLPGTLSRQNEPRGDILSRTRAPSTGDHNRPPRPPEQRGTNTPPAPGAQPRQAADWTAPPPFSARAINEEAKDLWRRMILNGDRAGAVRDALEKVRAQAWVNPSERANIARAIDRNRNRDDEFVSLKAFVGPIFNRDLSEAELALWHRKAQELEHLAKQYRLISPKVSSALDALGHRRMLTSSEKNAVEHLGQRLRSQGIELLELIHGN
;
A
#
# COMPACT_ATOMS: atom_id res chain seq x y z
N MET A 1 -51.73 4.82 -33.04
CA MET A 1 -51.73 5.69 -31.84
C MET A 1 -50.32 6.17 -31.59
N SER A 2 -50.22 7.41 -31.08
CA SER A 2 -49.26 8.42 -31.51
C SER A 2 -48.26 8.82 -30.41
N LEU A 3 -47.22 9.57 -30.78
CA LEU A 3 -46.26 10.20 -29.87
C LEU A 3 -46.93 11.00 -28.74
N ASP A 4 -48.13 11.51 -28.99
CA ASP A 4 -48.95 12.30 -28.06
C ASP A 4 -49.58 11.44 -26.94
N ASP A 5 -49.71 10.13 -27.17
CA ASP A 5 -50.16 9.15 -26.16
C ASP A 5 -49.00 8.68 -25.28
N ALA A 6 -47.77 8.69 -25.79
CA ALA A 6 -46.55 8.34 -25.05
C ALA A 6 -46.07 9.47 -24.12
N LEU A 7 -46.29 10.73 -24.52
CA LEU A 7 -45.93 11.91 -23.72
C LEU A 7 -46.83 12.12 -22.49
N LYS A 8 -48.04 11.55 -22.47
CA LYS A 8 -48.98 11.65 -21.35
C LYS A 8 -48.75 10.63 -20.23
N ALA A 9 -47.86 9.64 -20.43
CA ALA A 9 -47.63 8.54 -19.47
C ALA A 9 -46.43 8.76 -18.52
N VAL A 10 -45.56 9.74 -18.76
CA VAL A 10 -44.40 10.01 -17.88
C VAL A 10 -44.78 11.11 -16.89
N ARG A 11 -45.43 10.72 -15.80
CA ARG A 11 -45.64 11.59 -14.64
C ARG A 11 -44.27 12.00 -14.08
N HIS A 12 -44.00 13.30 -14.16
CA HIS A 12 -42.91 13.99 -13.50
C HIS A 12 -42.86 13.65 -12.01
N LEU A 13 -41.80 12.98 -11.57
CA LEU A 13 -41.34 13.05 -10.19
C LEU A 13 -40.89 14.49 -9.92
N PRO A 14 -41.36 15.14 -8.86
CA PRO A 14 -40.97 16.51 -8.55
C PRO A 14 -39.46 16.59 -8.32
N SER A 15 -38.83 17.59 -8.95
CA SER A 15 -37.47 18.03 -8.65
C SER A 15 -37.34 18.26 -7.14
N ALA A 16 -36.60 17.42 -6.44
CA ALA A 16 -36.23 17.67 -5.06
C ALA A 16 -35.55 19.05 -4.97
N PRO A 17 -35.83 19.86 -3.94
CA PRO A 17 -35.04 21.08 -3.71
C PRO A 17 -33.57 20.68 -3.51
N PRO A 18 -32.61 21.54 -3.90
CA PRO A 18 -31.20 21.26 -3.67
C PRO A 18 -30.98 20.97 -2.18
N PRO A 19 -30.10 19.99 -1.84
CA PRO A 19 -29.95 19.54 -0.47
C PRO A 19 -29.56 20.71 0.44
N ASP A 20 -30.21 20.77 1.60
CA ASP A 20 -29.95 21.74 2.64
C ASP A 20 -28.46 21.70 3.05
N LEU A 21 -27.70 22.67 2.54
CA LEU A 21 -26.27 22.82 2.82
C LEU A 21 -26.02 23.20 4.28
N THR A 22 -27.05 23.53 5.06
CA THR A 22 -26.92 23.84 6.50
C THR A 22 -26.35 22.66 7.26
N ARG A 23 -26.66 21.41 6.86
CA ARG A 23 -26.06 20.20 7.46
C ARG A 23 -24.58 20.03 7.12
N LEU A 24 -24.17 20.36 5.89
CA LEU A 24 -22.76 20.34 5.47
C LEU A 24 -21.97 21.47 6.11
N ALA A 25 -22.55 22.68 6.19
CA ALA A 25 -21.97 23.81 6.90
C ALA A 25 -21.86 23.55 8.41
N ALA A 26 -22.86 22.93 9.03
CA ALA A 26 -22.81 22.51 10.43
C ALA A 26 -21.81 21.35 10.64
N ALA A 27 -21.66 20.44 9.68
CA ALA A 27 -20.63 19.40 9.73
C ALA A 27 -19.22 19.99 9.59
N ALA A 28 -19.01 20.92 8.65
CA ALA A 28 -17.77 21.65 8.49
C ALA A 28 -17.44 22.49 9.73
N ASN A 29 -18.43 23.19 10.30
CA ASN A 29 -18.26 23.91 11.56
C ASN A 29 -17.97 22.95 12.71
N ARG A 30 -18.66 21.80 12.85
CA ARG A 30 -18.32 20.78 13.85
C ARG A 30 -16.92 20.24 13.68
N VAL A 31 -16.45 20.05 12.44
CA VAL A 31 -15.06 19.67 12.14
C VAL A 31 -14.09 20.79 12.50
N HIS A 32 -14.39 22.05 12.21
CA HIS A 32 -13.56 23.20 12.61
C HIS A 32 -13.57 23.46 14.12
N THR A 33 -14.69 23.22 14.81
CA THR A 33 -14.79 23.34 16.27
C THR A 33 -14.10 22.16 16.96
N ARG A 34 -14.15 20.96 16.35
CA ARG A 34 -13.52 19.76 16.90
C ARG A 34 -12.03 19.67 16.58
N TRP A 35 -11.60 20.20 15.45
CA TRP A 35 -10.22 20.24 14.94
C TRP A 35 -9.87 21.63 14.36
N PRO A 36 -9.78 22.68 15.19
CA PRO A 36 -9.44 24.04 14.76
C PRO A 36 -8.00 24.18 14.20
N ASP A 37 -7.19 23.14 14.37
CA ASP A 37 -5.77 23.04 14.09
C ASP A 37 -5.44 22.40 12.73
N VAL A 38 -6.40 21.84 12.01
CA VAL A 38 -6.17 21.23 10.70
C VAL A 38 -6.57 22.21 9.61
N VAL A 39 -5.57 22.92 9.07
CA VAL A 39 -5.71 23.66 7.82
C VAL A 39 -5.42 22.66 6.69
N PRO A 40 -6.44 22.21 5.91
CA PRO A 40 -6.21 21.26 4.84
C PRO A 40 -5.29 21.88 3.78
N ASP A 41 -4.37 21.08 3.24
CA ASP A 41 -3.50 21.53 2.15
C ASP A 41 -4.37 21.81 0.91
N PRO A 42 -4.31 23.04 0.36
CA PRO A 42 -5.01 23.34 -0.88
C PRO A 42 -4.41 22.54 -2.04
N PRO A 43 -5.22 22.20 -3.07
CA PRO A 43 -4.70 21.59 -4.29
C PRO A 43 -3.64 22.48 -4.96
N GLU A 44 -2.55 21.89 -5.47
CA GLU A 44 -1.44 22.64 -6.08
C GLU A 44 -1.88 23.63 -7.17
N ARG A 45 -2.84 23.23 -8.01
CA ARG A 45 -3.42 24.08 -9.06
C ARG A 45 -4.04 25.39 -8.56
N ASP A 46 -4.43 25.45 -7.29
CA ASP A 46 -5.05 26.62 -6.67
C ASP A 46 -4.02 27.53 -5.98
N HIS A 47 -2.77 27.10 -5.82
CA HIS A 47 -1.78 27.82 -5.00
C HIS A 47 -1.49 29.23 -5.51
N GLU A 48 -1.23 29.40 -6.81
CA GLU A 48 -0.97 30.72 -7.41
C GLU A 48 -2.16 31.67 -7.26
N ARG A 49 -3.37 31.16 -7.48
CA ARG A 49 -4.62 31.94 -7.32
C ARG A 49 -4.80 32.39 -5.87
N ILE A 50 -4.53 31.51 -4.91
CA ILE A 50 -4.62 31.81 -3.47
C ILE A 50 -3.60 32.89 -3.08
N ILE A 51 -2.37 32.81 -3.58
CA ILE A 51 -1.35 33.85 -3.33
C ILE A 51 -1.78 35.19 -3.92
N ALA A 52 -2.25 35.22 -5.17
CA ALA A 52 -2.71 36.45 -5.81
C ALA A 52 -3.88 37.10 -5.05
N GLU A 53 -4.88 36.31 -4.67
CA GLU A 53 -6.05 36.79 -3.91
C GLU A 53 -5.65 37.31 -2.52
N MET A 54 -4.71 36.64 -1.83
CA MET A 54 -4.20 37.13 -0.54
C MET A 54 -3.41 38.43 -0.68
N ARG A 55 -2.64 38.59 -1.77
CA ARG A 55 -1.92 39.85 -2.04
C ARG A 55 -2.87 41.01 -2.29
N GLU A 56 -3.90 40.80 -3.13
CA GLU A 56 -4.90 41.84 -3.40
C GLU A 56 -5.62 42.28 -2.12
N LEU A 57 -5.89 41.35 -1.20
CA LEU A 57 -6.44 41.67 0.12
C LEU A 57 -5.49 42.50 0.98
N LEU A 58 -4.20 42.16 1.01
CA LEU A 58 -3.19 42.94 1.75
C LEU A 58 -2.99 44.34 1.15
N GLU A 59 -3.03 44.46 -0.18
CA GLU A 59 -2.89 45.74 -0.88
C GLU A 59 -4.12 46.65 -0.66
N ARG A 60 -5.32 46.07 -0.61
CA ARG A 60 -6.56 46.81 -0.35
C ARG A 60 -6.81 47.11 1.12
N ASP A 61 -6.23 46.31 2.02
CA ASP A 61 -6.47 46.34 3.46
C ASP A 61 -7.97 46.26 3.84
N ASP A 62 -8.76 45.55 3.02
CA ASP A 62 -10.20 45.35 3.26
C ASP A 62 -10.48 43.91 3.67
N TRP A 63 -10.75 43.73 4.96
CA TRP A 63 -10.96 42.42 5.57
C TRP A 63 -12.43 42.06 5.75
N ARG A 64 -13.37 42.89 5.25
CA ARG A 64 -14.81 42.62 5.34
C ARG A 64 -15.14 41.33 4.58
N ASP A 65 -15.94 40.47 5.21
CA ASP A 65 -16.36 39.17 4.67
C ASP A 65 -15.23 38.15 4.36
N VAL A 66 -13.98 38.46 4.71
CA VAL A 66 -12.86 37.52 4.55
C VAL A 66 -12.91 36.45 5.64
N LYS A 67 -12.97 35.19 5.23
CA LYS A 67 -13.00 34.05 6.16
C LYS A 67 -11.59 33.74 6.68
N LEU A 68 -11.47 33.53 7.99
CA LEU A 68 -10.23 33.06 8.62
C LEU A 68 -9.68 31.79 7.94
N SER A 69 -10.56 30.87 7.50
CA SER A 69 -10.14 29.66 6.79
C SER A 69 -9.43 29.94 5.47
N PHE A 70 -9.81 31.01 4.75
CA PHE A 70 -9.09 31.46 3.56
C PHE A 70 -7.71 31.98 3.91
N VAL A 71 -7.61 32.87 4.92
CA VAL A 71 -6.34 33.43 5.39
C VAL A 71 -5.37 32.31 5.78
N LEU A 72 -5.81 31.37 6.61
CA LEU A 72 -4.98 30.24 7.04
C LEU A 72 -4.52 29.37 5.86
N ARG A 73 -5.39 29.18 4.85
CA ARG A 73 -5.03 28.46 3.62
C ARG A 73 -3.98 29.20 2.82
N ALA A 74 -4.10 30.53 2.69
CA ALA A 74 -3.10 31.36 2.03
C ALA A 74 -1.76 31.34 2.76
N LEU A 75 -1.76 31.42 4.09
CA LEU A 75 -0.54 31.31 4.89
C LEU A 75 0.12 29.94 4.70
N ARG A 76 -0.65 28.85 4.70
CA ARG A 76 -0.12 27.51 4.45
C ARG A 76 0.54 27.38 3.07
N VAL A 77 -0.02 27.98 2.03
CA VAL A 77 0.64 28.07 0.70
C VAL A 77 1.89 28.93 0.78
N ALA A 78 1.83 30.10 1.42
CA ALA A 78 2.95 31.02 1.53
C ALA A 78 4.17 30.39 2.23
N PHE A 79 3.96 29.58 3.28
CA PHE A 79 5.03 28.87 4.00
C PHE A 79 5.53 27.59 3.30
N ASN A 80 4.90 27.18 2.20
CA ASN A 80 5.35 26.03 1.41
C ASN A 80 6.77 26.29 0.84
N PRO A 81 7.67 25.29 0.83
CA PRO A 81 9.01 25.42 0.25
C PRO A 81 9.07 26.03 -1.16
N ASN A 82 8.07 25.76 -2.00
CA ASN A 82 8.00 26.27 -3.37
C ASN A 82 7.68 27.77 -3.45
N PHE A 83 7.11 28.35 -2.39
CA PHE A 83 6.61 29.73 -2.40
C PHE A 83 7.33 30.66 -1.43
N ARG A 84 7.74 30.18 -0.25
CA ARG A 84 8.28 31.01 0.84
C ARG A 84 9.53 31.83 0.51
N GLY A 85 10.25 31.44 -0.55
CA GLY A 85 11.44 32.16 -1.03
C GLY A 85 11.14 33.20 -2.11
N ARG A 86 9.89 33.30 -2.59
CA ARG A 86 9.54 34.21 -3.68
C ARG A 86 9.33 35.63 -3.18
N PRO A 87 9.80 36.66 -3.91
CA PRO A 87 9.62 38.05 -3.52
C PRO A 87 8.16 38.46 -3.34
N ASP A 88 7.25 37.96 -4.18
CA ASP A 88 5.82 38.29 -4.14
C ASP A 88 5.06 37.71 -2.94
N VAL A 89 5.65 36.74 -2.24
CA VAL A 89 5.05 36.11 -1.05
C VAL A 89 5.52 36.78 0.24
N THR A 90 6.54 37.64 0.16
CA THR A 90 7.21 38.26 1.32
C THR A 90 6.23 39.03 2.21
N ASP A 91 5.31 39.80 1.63
CA ASP A 91 4.33 40.59 2.39
C ASP A 91 3.33 39.71 3.13
N ILE A 92 2.97 38.55 2.56
CA ILE A 92 2.12 37.56 3.23
C ILE A 92 2.83 36.96 4.45
N LEU A 93 4.14 36.68 4.34
CA LEU A 93 4.92 36.18 5.47
C LEU A 93 5.06 37.25 6.56
N TYR A 94 5.31 38.51 6.19
CA TYR A 94 5.36 39.61 7.16
C TYR A 94 4.02 39.83 7.86
N PHE A 95 2.91 39.79 7.13
CA PHE A 95 1.57 39.80 7.70
C PHE A 95 1.43 38.69 8.75
N ALA A 96 1.80 37.44 8.41
CA ALA A 96 1.71 36.32 9.34
C ALA A 96 2.55 36.53 10.62
N TYR A 97 3.77 37.05 10.48
CA TYR A 97 4.65 37.34 11.62
C TYR A 97 4.13 38.47 12.51
N ASN A 98 3.57 39.51 11.91
CA ASN A 98 3.05 40.66 12.64
C ASN A 98 1.75 40.29 13.36
N GLU A 99 0.83 39.64 12.66
CA GLU A 99 -0.43 39.18 13.23
C GLU A 99 -0.20 38.20 14.38
N LEU A 100 0.70 37.22 14.19
CA LEU A 100 1.04 36.26 15.25
C LEU A 100 1.64 36.94 16.50
N ALA A 101 2.29 38.10 16.36
CA ALA A 101 2.86 38.82 17.49
C ALA A 101 1.84 39.58 18.35
N VAL A 102 0.66 39.89 17.79
CA VAL A 102 -0.37 40.71 18.46
C VAL A 102 -1.70 39.98 18.67
N THR A 103 -1.89 38.84 18.03
CA THR A 103 -3.16 38.11 18.05
C THR A 103 -3.56 37.69 19.46
N THR A 104 -4.84 37.82 19.78
CA THR A 104 -5.46 37.20 20.96
C THR A 104 -6.38 36.04 20.57
N HIS A 105 -6.48 35.74 19.27
CA HIS A 105 -7.37 34.72 18.73
C HIS A 105 -6.70 33.35 18.78
N ALA A 106 -7.12 32.53 19.75
CA ALA A 106 -6.62 31.16 19.92
C ALA A 106 -6.71 30.33 18.63
N SER A 107 -7.79 30.43 17.86
CA SER A 107 -7.94 29.65 16.62
C SER A 107 -6.85 29.96 15.58
N PHE A 108 -6.56 31.25 15.34
CA PHE A 108 -5.50 31.65 14.43
C PHE A 108 -4.13 31.20 14.97
N PHE A 109 -3.87 31.44 16.26
CA PHE A 109 -2.62 31.05 16.91
C PHE A 109 -2.33 29.54 16.80
N ASN A 110 -3.32 28.70 17.11
CA ASN A 110 -3.18 27.25 17.06
C ASN A 110 -3.04 26.72 15.63
N ALA A 111 -3.62 27.40 14.63
CA ALA A 111 -3.40 27.09 13.22
C ALA A 111 -1.98 27.49 12.75
N MET A 112 -1.44 28.60 13.25
CA MET A 112 -0.05 28.99 13.00
C MET A 112 0.95 28.01 13.61
N VAL A 113 0.63 27.41 14.77
CA VAL A 113 1.41 26.29 15.31
C VAL A 113 1.43 25.11 14.33
N SER A 114 0.29 24.72 13.76
CA SER A 114 0.23 23.66 12.74
C SER A 114 1.05 24.01 11.50
N ILE A 115 1.05 25.27 11.06
CA ILE A 115 1.87 25.74 9.93
C ILE A 115 3.36 25.69 10.29
N TYR A 116 3.75 26.07 11.51
CA TYR A 116 5.12 25.92 11.99
C TYR A 116 5.58 24.45 11.92
N ILE A 117 4.79 23.51 12.45
CA ILE A 117 5.14 22.07 12.43
C ILE A 117 5.26 21.55 10.98
N ALA A 118 4.31 21.90 10.10
CA ALA A 118 4.28 21.42 8.72
C ALA A 118 5.37 22.06 7.83
N SER A 119 5.78 23.30 8.11
CA SER A 119 6.79 24.03 7.33
C SER A 119 8.18 24.01 7.96
N TYR A 120 8.34 23.38 9.13
CA TYR A 120 9.57 23.38 9.91
C TYR A 120 10.77 22.97 9.08
N GLN A 121 11.83 23.76 9.17
CA GLN A 121 13.14 23.46 8.61
C GLN A 121 14.22 23.94 9.58
N PRO A 122 15.14 23.07 10.04
CA PRO A 122 16.18 23.40 11.00
C PRO A 122 16.98 24.64 10.59
N GLY A 123 17.00 25.66 11.46
CA GLY A 123 17.77 26.89 11.26
C GLY A 123 17.24 27.84 10.18
N ALA A 124 16.15 27.50 9.49
CA ALA A 124 15.57 28.37 8.48
C ALA A 124 14.93 29.62 9.12
N ARG A 125 15.04 30.76 8.43
CA ARG A 125 14.56 32.07 8.94
C ARG A 125 13.10 32.02 9.40
N HIS A 126 12.22 31.37 8.63
CA HIS A 126 10.80 31.27 8.97
C HIS A 126 10.55 30.41 10.20
N SER A 127 11.28 29.31 10.36
CA SER A 127 11.14 28.41 11.52
C SER A 127 11.59 29.11 12.80
N LEU A 128 12.68 29.88 12.74
CA LEU A 128 13.12 30.72 13.86
C LEU A 128 12.09 31.80 14.20
N ALA A 129 11.59 32.52 13.19
CA ALA A 129 10.65 33.63 13.37
C ALA A 129 9.29 33.18 13.93
N LEU A 130 8.75 32.06 13.44
CA LEU A 130 7.52 31.46 13.95
C LEU A 130 7.73 30.90 15.36
N GLY A 131 8.79 30.11 15.56
CA GLY A 131 9.09 29.48 16.84
C GLY A 131 9.24 30.50 17.97
N GLN A 132 9.96 31.59 17.73
CA GLN A 132 10.12 32.68 18.70
C GLN A 132 8.78 33.32 19.09
N ARG A 133 7.91 33.62 18.11
CA ARG A 133 6.62 34.28 18.35
C ARG A 133 5.63 33.36 19.05
N ILE A 134 5.57 32.09 18.65
CA ILE A 134 4.76 31.07 19.33
C ILE A 134 5.25 30.91 20.77
N GLY A 135 6.57 30.84 20.97
CA GLY A 135 7.20 30.74 22.30
C GLY A 135 6.89 31.90 23.23
N ALA A 136 6.63 33.10 22.71
CA ALA A 136 6.26 34.27 23.52
C ALA A 136 4.81 34.23 24.04
N GLN A 137 3.93 33.41 23.44
CA GLN A 137 2.49 33.41 23.73
C GLN A 137 1.94 32.01 24.02
N LEU A 138 2.70 31.17 24.73
CA LEU A 138 2.33 29.79 25.03
C LEU A 138 0.97 29.64 25.76
N HIS A 139 0.49 30.68 26.44
CA HIS A 139 -0.82 30.68 27.10
C HIS A 139 -2.02 30.55 26.14
N LEU A 140 -1.85 30.88 24.85
CA LEU A 140 -2.88 30.74 23.81
C LEU A 140 -2.95 29.32 23.20
N LEU A 141 -2.03 28.42 23.58
CA LEU A 141 -2.04 27.04 23.11
C LEU A 141 -3.26 26.29 23.63
N ASN A 142 -3.86 25.46 22.77
CA ASN A 142 -4.86 24.50 23.18
C ASN A 142 -4.23 23.34 23.99
N ALA A 143 -5.09 22.51 24.59
CA ALA A 143 -4.66 21.41 25.45
C ALA A 143 -3.69 20.43 24.76
N ARG A 144 -3.83 20.19 23.45
CA ARG A 144 -2.95 19.29 22.69
C ARG A 144 -1.53 19.84 22.63
N TRP A 145 -1.36 21.09 22.18
CA TRP A 145 -0.02 21.66 22.05
C TRP A 145 0.62 21.90 23.41
N GLN A 146 -0.16 22.26 24.43
CA GLN A 146 0.36 22.33 25.80
C GLN A 146 0.89 20.98 26.29
N ALA A 147 0.20 19.87 25.98
CA ALA A 147 0.69 18.54 26.30
C ALA A 147 2.00 18.22 25.58
N MET A 148 2.10 18.56 24.29
CA MET A 148 3.32 18.36 23.53
C MET A 148 4.49 19.18 24.07
N VAL A 149 4.29 20.45 24.45
CA VAL A 149 5.34 21.29 25.05
C VAL A 149 5.81 20.74 26.40
N ARG A 150 4.92 20.13 27.19
CA ARG A 150 5.32 19.46 28.45
C ARG A 150 6.28 18.30 28.19
N HIS A 151 6.07 17.52 27.13
CA HIS A 151 6.99 16.46 26.72
C HIS A 151 8.24 16.99 26.02
N TYR A 152 8.10 18.08 25.25
CA TYR A 152 9.14 18.65 24.41
C TYR A 152 9.25 20.17 24.65
N PRO A 153 9.95 20.62 25.70
CA PRO A 153 10.06 22.04 26.01
C PRO A 153 10.67 22.89 24.89
N SER A 154 11.53 22.28 24.06
CA SER A 154 12.15 22.91 22.90
C SER A 154 11.36 22.76 21.59
N LEU A 155 10.07 22.36 21.63
CA LEU A 155 9.24 22.13 20.43
C LEU A 155 9.22 23.35 19.47
N PHE A 156 9.26 24.56 20.01
CA PHE A 156 9.25 25.80 19.24
C PHE A 156 10.66 26.39 19.03
N ASP A 157 11.72 25.64 19.32
CA ASP A 157 13.07 25.99 18.88
C ASP A 157 13.25 25.61 17.41
N GLY A 158 13.24 26.63 16.55
CA GLY A 158 13.49 26.52 15.11
C GLY A 158 14.84 25.88 14.73
N ARG A 159 15.75 25.65 15.69
CA ARG A 159 17.04 24.97 15.48
C ARG A 159 17.07 23.55 16.00
N THR A 160 16.49 23.27 17.17
CA THR A 160 16.75 22.00 17.89
C THR A 160 15.53 21.12 18.12
N ALA A 161 14.30 21.59 17.83
CA ALA A 161 13.07 20.84 18.10
C ALA A 161 13.11 19.39 17.57
N HIS A 162 13.48 19.21 16.31
CA HIS A 162 13.58 17.89 15.67
C HIS A 162 14.61 16.96 16.36
N ALA A 163 15.74 17.52 16.77
CA ALA A 163 16.82 16.79 17.41
C ALA A 163 16.45 16.35 18.84
N ALA A 164 15.67 17.14 19.57
CA ALA A 164 15.17 16.78 20.90
C ALA A 164 14.15 15.64 20.83
N ILE A 165 13.21 15.69 19.87
CA ILE A 165 12.24 14.62 19.65
C ILE A 165 12.94 13.33 19.21
N ALA A 166 13.88 13.43 18.27
CA ALA A 166 14.68 12.28 17.82
C ALA A 166 15.49 11.63 18.94
N GLU A 167 15.97 12.41 19.92
CA GLU A 167 16.64 11.86 21.10
C GLU A 167 15.68 11.06 21.97
N ALA A 168 14.51 11.63 22.26
CA ALA A 168 13.49 10.95 23.04
C ALA A 168 13.07 9.62 22.40
N MET A 169 12.97 9.59 21.05
CA MET A 169 12.64 8.37 20.30
C MET A 169 13.63 7.22 20.52
N LEU A 170 14.92 7.49 20.81
CA LEU A 170 15.90 6.43 21.06
C LEU A 170 15.59 5.60 22.31
N GLY A 171 14.82 6.16 23.25
CA GLY A 171 14.35 5.46 24.45
C GLY A 171 12.97 4.80 24.31
N MET A 172 12.30 4.94 23.17
CA MET A 172 10.94 4.45 22.99
C MET A 172 10.94 3.04 22.39
N GLU A 173 10.28 2.07 23.04
CA GLU A 173 10.09 0.74 22.44
C GLU A 173 9.21 0.77 21.18
N SER A 174 8.27 1.72 21.13
CA SER A 174 7.34 1.90 20.01
C SER A 174 7.23 3.38 19.66
N PRO A 175 8.24 3.95 18.96
CA PRO A 175 8.32 5.40 18.77
C PRO A 175 7.08 5.99 18.12
N TRP A 176 6.48 5.29 17.16
CA TRP A 176 5.26 5.77 16.50
C TRP A 176 4.07 5.86 17.45
N GLN A 177 3.78 4.80 18.20
CA GLN A 177 2.63 4.79 19.11
C GLN A 177 2.81 5.79 20.25
N GLN A 178 4.01 5.84 20.85
CA GLN A 178 4.29 6.75 21.95
C GLN A 178 4.23 8.22 21.51
N LEU A 179 4.69 8.57 20.31
CA LEU A 179 4.52 9.94 19.78
C LEU A 179 3.04 10.29 19.59
N ARG A 180 2.19 9.36 19.17
CA ARG A 180 0.73 9.60 19.10
C ARG A 180 0.13 9.86 20.46
N ASP A 181 0.50 9.07 21.45
CA ASP A 181 0.02 9.20 22.82
C ASP A 181 0.47 10.54 23.44
N GLN A 182 1.62 11.07 22.98
CA GLN A 182 2.15 12.38 23.37
C GLN A 182 1.60 13.56 22.55
N GLY A 183 0.68 13.32 21.60
CA GLY A 183 -0.07 14.37 20.90
C GLY A 183 0.23 14.56 19.41
N PHE A 184 1.19 13.82 18.84
CA PHE A 184 1.41 13.83 17.38
C PHE A 184 0.34 13.01 16.67
N ALA A 185 -0.69 13.66 16.11
CA ALA A 185 -1.80 12.97 15.46
C ALA A 185 -1.35 11.98 14.36
N ASP A 186 -0.38 12.43 13.55
CA ASP A 186 0.33 11.64 12.54
C ASP A 186 1.86 11.81 12.70
N PRO A 187 2.54 10.86 13.36
CA PRO A 187 3.99 10.90 13.52
C PRO A 187 4.78 10.76 12.21
N HIS A 188 4.16 10.34 11.11
CA HIS A 188 4.82 10.21 9.80
C HIS A 188 4.57 11.41 8.89
N ALA A 189 3.89 12.45 9.37
CA ALA A 189 3.63 13.68 8.63
C ALA A 189 4.92 14.36 8.13
N THR A 190 4.78 15.29 7.19
CA THR A 190 5.90 16.04 6.63
C THR A 190 6.32 17.22 7.52
N GLY A 191 7.45 17.87 7.17
CA GLY A 191 7.95 19.06 7.88
C GLY A 191 8.81 18.65 9.07
N LEU A 192 8.39 19.00 10.30
CA LEU A 192 9.16 18.68 11.52
C LEU A 192 9.52 17.20 11.59
N MET A 193 8.57 16.31 11.30
CA MET A 193 8.76 14.88 11.45
C MET A 193 9.66 14.25 10.38
N ASP A 194 9.87 14.89 9.23
CA ASP A 194 10.90 14.46 8.27
C ASP A 194 12.30 14.67 8.84
N HIS A 195 12.54 15.81 9.50
CA HIS A 195 13.82 16.11 10.15
C HIS A 195 14.04 15.30 11.45
N VAL A 196 12.96 14.99 12.18
CA VAL A 196 12.99 14.06 13.30
C VAL A 196 13.40 12.67 12.81
N HIS A 197 12.77 12.18 11.75
CA HIS A 197 13.12 10.90 11.14
C HIS A 197 14.58 10.86 10.72
N GLU A 198 15.05 11.92 10.05
CA GLU A 198 16.43 12.00 9.60
C GLU A 198 17.41 11.93 10.76
N THR A 199 17.17 12.70 11.81
CA THR A 199 18.05 12.70 12.99
C THR A 199 17.97 11.37 13.74
N PHE A 200 16.78 10.79 13.88
CA PHE A 200 16.57 9.51 14.54
C PHE A 200 17.31 8.37 13.84
N VAL A 201 17.16 8.24 12.51
CA VAL A 201 17.87 7.22 11.71
C VAL A 201 19.38 7.43 11.80
N GLY A 202 19.84 8.69 11.75
CA GLY A 202 21.25 9.04 11.90
C GLY A 202 21.84 8.58 13.24
N ARG A 203 21.12 8.81 14.35
CA ARG A 203 21.55 8.42 15.70
C ARG A 203 21.42 6.92 15.95
N LEU A 204 20.41 6.27 15.38
CA LEU A 204 20.21 4.83 15.51
C LEU A 204 21.21 4.03 14.66
N ARG A 205 21.78 4.65 13.61
CA ARG A 205 22.69 4.04 12.64
C ARG A 205 23.76 3.12 13.26
N PRO A 206 24.52 3.50 14.31
CA PRO A 206 25.56 2.64 14.88
C PRO A 206 25.05 1.29 15.40
N HIS A 207 23.75 1.18 15.71
CA HIS A 207 23.11 0.00 16.27
C HIS A 207 22.35 -0.85 15.24
N LEU A 208 22.24 -0.37 13.99
CA LEU A 208 21.51 -1.08 12.90
C LEU A 208 22.23 -2.34 12.38
N ASN A 209 23.40 -2.65 12.92
CA ASN A 209 24.09 -3.92 12.74
C ASN A 209 23.67 -4.99 13.77
N THR A 210 22.62 -4.74 14.57
CA THR A 210 22.07 -5.66 15.56
C THR A 210 20.57 -5.88 15.36
N GLU A 211 20.04 -7.03 15.79
CA GLU A 211 18.59 -7.32 15.69
C GLU A 211 17.76 -6.33 16.53
N GLN A 212 18.26 -5.90 17.69
CA GLN A 212 17.58 -4.91 18.54
C GLN A 212 17.45 -3.56 17.83
N GLY A 213 18.53 -3.06 17.22
CA GLY A 213 18.51 -1.80 16.49
C GLY A 213 17.59 -1.86 15.26
N LEU A 214 17.59 -2.98 14.53
CA LEU A 214 16.64 -3.18 13.43
C LEU A 214 15.20 -3.25 13.92
N ASN A 215 14.91 -3.99 14.98
CA ASN A 215 13.56 -4.04 15.54
C ASN A 215 13.05 -2.66 15.92
N HIS A 216 13.91 -1.85 16.55
CA HIS A 216 13.57 -0.47 16.90
C HIS A 216 13.29 0.39 15.66
N LEU A 217 14.14 0.31 14.64
CA LEU A 217 13.91 1.01 13.37
C LEU A 217 12.59 0.59 12.71
N PHE A 218 12.32 -0.72 12.61
CA PHE A 218 11.11 -1.21 11.94
C PHE A 218 9.83 -0.99 12.76
N ALA A 219 9.92 -0.91 14.09
CA ALA A 219 8.81 -0.44 14.94
C ALA A 219 8.44 1.02 14.63
N TRP A 220 9.39 1.84 14.18
CA TRP A 220 9.12 3.19 13.67
C TRP A 220 8.57 3.21 12.23
N LEU A 221 9.18 2.43 11.32
CA LEU A 221 8.86 2.48 9.89
C LEU A 221 7.54 1.80 9.52
N HIS A 222 7.22 0.71 10.21
CA HIS A 222 6.04 -0.13 9.97
C HIS A 222 5.42 -0.59 11.30
N PRO A 223 4.86 0.35 12.09
CA PRO A 223 4.35 0.07 13.44
C PRO A 223 3.13 -0.87 13.44
N LYS A 224 2.33 -0.83 12.39
CA LYS A 224 1.11 -1.64 12.24
C LYS A 224 0.79 -1.87 10.76
N PRO A 225 0.01 -2.90 10.42
CA PRO A 225 -0.46 -3.13 9.06
C PRO A 225 -1.09 -1.87 8.44
N GLY A 226 -0.74 -1.56 7.20
CA GLY A 226 -1.25 -0.40 6.47
C GLY A 226 -0.59 0.94 6.82
N THR A 227 0.29 1.02 7.83
CA THR A 227 1.03 2.26 8.16
C THR A 227 2.51 2.08 7.82
N ARG A 228 2.98 2.74 6.77
CA ARG A 228 4.38 2.66 6.31
C ARG A 228 4.97 4.03 6.06
N LYS A 229 6.10 4.33 6.68
CA LYS A 229 6.90 5.49 6.30
C LYS A 229 7.69 5.21 5.03
N GLN A 230 7.31 5.87 3.95
CA GLN A 230 8.00 5.76 2.65
C GLN A 230 8.99 6.91 2.41
N SER A 231 8.75 8.12 2.95
CA SER A 231 9.69 9.23 2.83
C SER A 231 10.98 8.95 3.62
N GLY A 232 12.12 9.42 3.10
CA GLY A 232 13.44 9.17 3.70
C GLY A 232 14.01 7.77 3.44
N SER A 233 13.45 7.02 2.48
CA SER A 233 13.88 5.64 2.18
C SER A 233 15.38 5.52 1.91
N THR A 234 15.96 6.42 1.12
CA THR A 234 17.39 6.45 0.81
C THR A 234 18.26 6.43 2.07
N GLN A 235 17.94 7.29 3.03
CA GLN A 235 18.68 7.40 4.27
C GLN A 235 18.60 6.12 5.10
N VAL A 236 17.41 5.53 5.21
CA VAL A 236 17.22 4.25 5.92
C VAL A 236 18.01 3.14 5.26
N ILE A 237 17.91 3.02 3.93
CA ILE A 237 18.60 1.99 3.15
C ILE A 237 20.12 2.11 3.36
N GLU A 238 20.67 3.31 3.27
CA GLU A 238 22.11 3.53 3.46
C GLU A 238 22.55 3.34 4.91
N ALA A 239 21.73 3.73 5.89
CA ALA A 239 22.03 3.52 7.30
C ALA A 239 22.11 2.02 7.65
N VAL A 240 21.22 1.19 7.09
CA VAL A 240 21.20 -0.26 7.31
C VAL A 240 22.29 -0.97 6.50
N LEU A 241 22.36 -0.74 5.19
CA LEU A 241 23.26 -1.48 4.29
C LEU A 241 24.72 -1.05 4.43
N GLY A 242 24.99 0.17 4.90
CA GLY A 242 26.33 0.73 5.01
C GLY A 242 27.29 -0.07 5.91
N HIS A 243 26.75 -0.81 6.89
CA HIS A 243 27.55 -1.71 7.76
C HIS A 243 28.15 -2.91 7.00
N TRP A 244 27.59 -3.25 5.85
CA TRP A 244 27.88 -4.49 5.12
C TRP A 244 28.58 -4.25 3.77
N LEU A 245 29.09 -3.03 3.57
CA LEU A 245 29.90 -2.70 2.39
C LEU A 245 31.19 -3.53 2.36
N LYS A 246 31.81 -3.74 3.54
CA LYS A 246 33.10 -4.46 3.69
C LYS A 246 33.02 -5.68 4.62
N ARG A 247 31.83 -6.01 5.12
CA ARG A 247 31.59 -7.09 6.09
C ARG A 247 30.37 -7.90 5.67
N GLN A 248 30.27 -9.14 6.14
CA GLN A 248 29.11 -10.00 5.88
C GLN A 248 28.40 -10.32 7.21
N PRO A 249 27.06 -10.17 7.27
CA PRO A 249 26.29 -10.67 8.41
C PRO A 249 26.22 -12.19 8.39
N THR A 250 25.80 -12.79 9.51
CA THR A 250 25.44 -14.21 9.55
C THR A 250 24.29 -14.50 8.57
N ASP A 251 24.17 -15.72 8.07
CA ASP A 251 23.13 -16.08 7.08
C ASP A 251 21.71 -15.80 7.61
N ALA A 252 21.44 -16.05 8.89
CA ALA A 252 20.16 -15.76 9.52
C ALA A 252 19.88 -14.25 9.61
N PHE A 253 20.87 -13.46 10.03
CA PHE A 253 20.70 -12.02 10.18
C PHE A 253 20.58 -11.31 8.83
N ARG A 254 21.35 -11.76 7.82
CA ARG A 254 21.18 -11.33 6.43
C ARG A 254 19.74 -11.53 5.95
N GLY A 255 19.18 -12.73 6.19
CA GLY A 255 17.81 -13.05 5.81
C GLY A 255 16.80 -12.09 6.45
N SER A 256 16.93 -11.84 7.76
CA SER A 256 16.10 -10.88 8.50
C SER A 256 16.16 -9.47 7.89
N ILE A 257 17.37 -8.97 7.59
CA ILE A 257 17.54 -7.65 6.97
C ILE A 257 16.87 -7.62 5.59
N THR A 258 17.17 -8.58 4.71
CA THR A 258 16.64 -8.63 3.35
C THR A 258 15.12 -8.65 3.34
N GLU A 259 14.50 -9.51 4.15
CA GLU A 259 13.05 -9.63 4.25
C GLU A 259 12.40 -8.33 4.71
N ARG A 260 12.92 -7.71 5.78
CA ARG A 260 12.36 -6.46 6.30
C ARG A 260 12.53 -5.30 5.31
N MET A 261 13.68 -5.20 4.65
CA MET A 261 13.96 -4.17 3.65
C MET A 261 13.04 -4.28 2.43
N ILE A 262 12.87 -5.47 1.87
CA ILE A 262 11.96 -5.71 0.74
C ILE A 262 10.51 -5.53 1.20
N GLY A 263 10.19 -6.01 2.40
CA GLY A 263 8.90 -5.81 3.04
C GLY A 263 8.54 -4.33 3.13
N GLN A 264 9.49 -3.45 3.47
CA GLN A 264 9.25 -2.02 3.59
C GLN A 264 9.31 -1.25 2.27
N PHE A 265 10.32 -1.52 1.43
CA PHE A 265 10.66 -0.68 0.26
C PHE A 265 10.40 -1.36 -1.09
N SER A 266 9.80 -2.56 -1.11
CA SER A 266 9.69 -3.43 -2.28
C SER A 266 11.04 -3.94 -2.80
N ASP A 267 11.00 -4.95 -3.66
CA ASP A 267 12.21 -5.53 -4.25
C ASP A 267 12.84 -4.58 -5.28
N PRO A 268 14.11 -4.14 -5.10
CA PRO A 268 14.77 -3.20 -6.00
C PRO A 268 15.01 -3.74 -7.42
N ARG A 269 14.82 -5.03 -7.65
CA ARG A 269 14.95 -5.65 -8.97
C ARG A 269 13.72 -5.40 -9.84
N THR A 270 12.55 -5.38 -9.23
CA THR A 270 11.26 -5.25 -9.92
C THR A 270 10.61 -3.88 -9.70
N ASN A 271 10.87 -3.22 -8.58
CA ASN A 271 10.38 -1.88 -8.28
C ASN A 271 11.47 -1.03 -7.60
N ARG A 272 12.03 -0.09 -8.35
CA ARG A 272 13.12 0.79 -7.89
C ARG A 272 12.67 2.12 -7.29
N SER A 273 11.37 2.43 -7.26
CA SER A 273 10.90 3.79 -6.93
C SER A 273 11.43 4.32 -5.59
N LEU A 274 11.41 3.50 -4.55
CA LEU A 274 11.89 3.85 -3.20
C LEU A 274 13.40 3.64 -3.02
N TRP A 275 14.08 3.08 -4.01
CA TRP A 275 15.53 2.86 -4.03
C TRP A 275 16.27 3.92 -4.86
N LEU A 276 15.53 4.83 -5.51
CA LEU A 276 16.11 5.94 -6.26
C LEU A 276 16.95 6.83 -5.32
N GLY A 277 18.15 7.20 -5.78
CA GLY A 277 19.09 8.02 -5.02
C GLY A 277 19.98 7.25 -4.04
N VAL A 278 19.75 5.94 -3.82
CA VAL A 278 20.66 5.10 -3.03
C VAL A 278 21.97 4.92 -3.80
N ARG A 279 23.10 5.08 -3.11
CA ARG A 279 24.42 4.87 -3.72
C ARG A 279 24.61 3.44 -4.23
N GLU A 280 25.31 3.30 -5.36
CA GLU A 280 25.49 2.01 -6.05
C GLU A 280 26.22 0.96 -5.19
N ASP A 281 27.15 1.38 -4.32
CA ASP A 281 27.85 0.48 -3.40
C ASP A 281 26.90 -0.18 -2.38
N HIS A 282 25.85 0.53 -1.95
CA HIS A 282 24.81 -0.02 -1.08
C HIS A 282 23.85 -0.90 -1.88
N MET A 283 23.49 -0.50 -3.10
CA MET A 283 22.69 -1.34 -4.01
C MET A 283 23.37 -2.68 -4.30
N ALA A 284 24.69 -2.68 -4.47
CA ALA A 284 25.47 -3.90 -4.68
C ALA A 284 25.38 -4.88 -3.50
N VAL A 285 25.24 -4.39 -2.26
CA VAL A 285 25.05 -5.24 -1.07
C VAL A 285 23.74 -6.01 -1.17
N ILE A 286 22.62 -5.31 -1.36
CA ILE A 286 21.30 -5.96 -1.40
C ILE A 286 21.16 -6.87 -2.63
N PHE A 287 21.69 -6.47 -3.79
CA PHE A 287 21.67 -7.33 -4.98
C PHE A 287 22.49 -8.61 -4.78
N ARG A 288 23.67 -8.53 -4.15
CA ARG A 288 24.48 -9.72 -3.83
C ARG A 288 23.75 -10.68 -2.90
N TRP A 289 23.01 -10.16 -1.92
CA TRP A 289 22.23 -10.96 -0.98
C TRP A 289 21.03 -11.62 -1.64
N LEU A 290 20.28 -10.85 -2.44
CA LEU A 290 19.16 -11.34 -3.24
C LEU A 290 19.59 -12.42 -4.24
N THR A 291 20.73 -12.21 -4.89
CA THR A 291 21.35 -13.17 -5.82
C THR A 291 21.68 -14.50 -5.14
N ARG A 292 22.23 -14.46 -3.92
CA ARG A 292 22.51 -15.66 -3.13
C ARG A 292 21.24 -16.46 -2.86
N GLU A 293 20.19 -15.74 -2.46
CA GLU A 293 18.92 -16.34 -2.06
C GLU A 293 18.24 -16.97 -3.28
N ASP A 294 18.17 -16.26 -4.41
CA ASP A 294 17.60 -16.76 -5.65
C ASP A 294 18.35 -18.00 -6.17
N LEU A 295 19.69 -17.97 -6.16
CA LEU A 295 20.51 -19.09 -6.59
C LEU A 295 20.21 -20.32 -5.72
N ARG A 296 20.28 -20.17 -4.39
CA ARG A 296 19.98 -21.28 -3.47
C ARG A 296 18.53 -21.77 -3.58
N PHE A 297 17.58 -20.86 -3.74
CA PHE A 297 16.18 -21.18 -3.88
C PHE A 297 15.91 -21.97 -5.16
N PHE A 298 16.44 -21.52 -6.30
CA PHE A 298 16.38 -22.27 -7.56
C PHE A 298 16.92 -23.68 -7.41
N LEU A 299 18.12 -23.80 -6.84
CA LEU A 299 18.77 -25.09 -6.66
C LEU A 299 17.92 -26.01 -5.78
N SER A 300 17.36 -25.52 -4.68
CA SER A 300 16.48 -26.32 -3.81
C SER A 300 15.18 -26.78 -4.49
N VAL A 301 14.59 -25.93 -5.34
CA VAL A 301 13.36 -26.26 -6.06
C VAL A 301 13.66 -27.27 -7.16
N VAL A 302 14.77 -27.10 -7.89
CA VAL A 302 15.18 -28.06 -8.92
C VAL A 302 15.56 -29.41 -8.29
N ASP A 303 16.31 -29.42 -7.18
CA ASP A 303 16.66 -30.65 -6.45
C ASP A 303 15.40 -31.39 -5.96
N ALA A 304 14.38 -30.66 -5.48
CA ALA A 304 13.13 -31.26 -5.00
C ALA A 304 12.21 -31.77 -6.13
N THR A 305 12.31 -31.17 -7.32
CA THR A 305 11.41 -31.48 -8.45
C THR A 305 12.05 -32.40 -9.49
N GLN A 306 13.37 -32.64 -9.43
CA GLN A 306 14.10 -33.40 -10.43
C GLN A 306 14.99 -34.49 -9.84
N LYS A 307 15.02 -35.65 -10.49
CA LYS A 307 15.89 -36.79 -10.14
C LYS A 307 17.08 -36.95 -11.09
N ASN A 308 17.53 -35.87 -11.76
CA ASN A 308 18.58 -35.96 -12.77
C ASN A 308 19.98 -35.83 -12.17
N HIS A 309 20.83 -36.86 -12.37
CA HIS A 309 22.20 -36.94 -11.88
C HIS A 309 23.14 -35.85 -12.43
N GLN A 310 22.80 -35.17 -13.52
CA GLN A 310 23.64 -34.13 -14.14
C GLN A 310 23.50 -32.74 -13.51
N PHE A 311 22.52 -32.52 -12.64
CA PHE A 311 22.30 -31.21 -12.03
C PHE A 311 23.21 -30.90 -10.83
N PRO A 312 23.49 -31.84 -9.90
CA PRO A 312 24.35 -31.56 -8.74
C PRO A 312 25.75 -31.01 -9.09
N PRO A 313 26.48 -31.55 -10.09
CA PRO A 313 27.78 -30.96 -10.46
C PRO A 313 27.69 -29.54 -11.04
N ARG A 314 26.59 -29.21 -11.73
CA ARG A 314 26.35 -27.87 -12.27
C ARG A 314 26.00 -26.89 -11.16
N ARG A 315 25.17 -27.32 -10.21
CA ARG A 315 24.85 -26.58 -9.00
C ARG A 315 26.13 -26.18 -8.26
N ASP A 316 27.00 -27.15 -8.00
CA ASP A 316 28.21 -26.93 -7.23
C ASP A 316 29.15 -25.96 -7.97
N PHE A 317 29.22 -26.04 -9.30
CA PHE A 317 29.96 -25.08 -10.12
C PHE A 317 29.39 -23.66 -10.06
N TRP A 318 28.07 -23.47 -10.16
CA TRP A 318 27.47 -22.14 -10.06
C TRP A 318 27.63 -21.53 -8.66
N LEU A 319 27.51 -22.35 -7.60
CA LEU A 319 27.81 -21.94 -6.23
C LEU A 319 29.27 -21.53 -6.07
N LEU A 320 30.22 -22.26 -6.69
CA LEU A 320 31.63 -21.88 -6.69
C LEU A 320 31.84 -20.50 -7.34
N LEU A 321 31.27 -20.24 -8.52
CA LEU A 321 31.39 -18.92 -9.15
C LEU A 321 30.73 -17.79 -8.33
N TYR A 322 29.65 -18.10 -7.62
CA TYR A 322 29.05 -17.17 -6.67
C TYR A 322 29.99 -16.88 -5.50
N ASP A 323 30.61 -17.91 -4.91
CA ASP A 323 31.54 -17.78 -3.78
C ASP A 323 32.83 -17.04 -4.19
N GLU A 324 33.26 -17.17 -5.44
CA GLU A 324 34.34 -16.37 -6.04
C GLU A 324 33.95 -14.90 -6.32
N GLY A 325 32.67 -14.53 -6.11
CA GLY A 325 32.18 -13.16 -6.30
C GLY A 325 31.96 -12.76 -7.76
N LEU A 326 31.93 -13.72 -8.69
CA LEU A 326 31.79 -13.46 -10.13
C LEU A 326 30.33 -13.24 -10.55
N ILE A 327 29.36 -13.82 -9.84
CA ILE A 327 27.93 -13.66 -10.13
C ILE A 327 27.40 -12.40 -9.43
N GLU A 328 27.19 -11.33 -10.20
CA GLU A 328 26.68 -10.05 -9.70
C GLU A 328 25.18 -10.11 -9.40
N GLN A 329 24.43 -10.75 -10.30
CA GLN A 329 22.97 -10.81 -10.27
C GLN A 329 22.51 -12.19 -10.73
N ALA A 330 21.49 -12.73 -10.08
CA ALA A 330 20.78 -13.92 -10.55
C ALA A 330 19.27 -13.67 -10.58
N TRP A 331 18.59 -14.32 -11.52
CA TRP A 331 17.14 -14.32 -11.63
C TRP A 331 16.65 -15.65 -12.15
N VAL A 332 15.50 -16.09 -11.64
CA VAL A 332 15.00 -17.43 -11.89
C VAL A 332 13.68 -17.35 -12.62
N ALA A 333 13.48 -18.19 -13.65
CA ALA A 333 12.19 -18.39 -14.27
C ALA A 333 11.76 -19.86 -14.13
N PHE A 334 10.73 -20.12 -13.32
CA PHE A 334 10.24 -21.47 -13.09
C PHE A 334 9.19 -21.88 -14.11
N CYS A 335 9.25 -23.13 -14.55
CA CYS A 335 8.14 -23.77 -15.27
C CYS A 335 6.89 -23.90 -14.39
N PRO A 336 5.68 -24.12 -14.94
CA PRO A 336 4.44 -24.14 -14.17
C PRO A 336 4.41 -25.11 -12.98
N SER A 337 5.07 -26.27 -13.10
CA SER A 337 5.15 -27.28 -12.03
C SER A 337 6.09 -26.82 -10.90
N ALA A 338 7.28 -26.33 -11.24
CA ALA A 338 8.24 -25.77 -10.29
C ALA A 338 7.73 -24.45 -9.65
N GLU A 339 7.02 -23.59 -10.38
CA GLU A 339 6.37 -22.38 -9.88
C GLU A 339 5.37 -22.73 -8.76
N ARG A 340 4.56 -23.77 -8.97
CA ARG A 340 3.59 -24.25 -7.98
C ARG A 340 4.30 -24.80 -6.74
N HIS A 341 5.37 -25.57 -6.93
CA HIS A 341 6.17 -26.11 -5.82
C HIS A 341 6.84 -24.99 -5.02
N ALA A 342 7.49 -24.05 -5.71
CA ALA A 342 8.14 -22.88 -5.13
C ALA A 342 7.17 -22.03 -4.32
N ARG A 343 5.96 -21.75 -4.85
CA ARG A 343 4.91 -21.03 -4.10
C ARG A 343 4.50 -21.78 -2.84
N ASN A 344 4.28 -23.09 -2.94
CA ASN A 344 3.88 -23.88 -1.78
C ASN A 344 4.97 -23.91 -0.70
N GLN A 345 6.25 -23.99 -1.07
CA GLN A 345 7.36 -23.88 -0.11
C GLN A 345 7.41 -22.49 0.56
N LEU A 346 7.24 -21.41 -0.21
CA LEU A 346 7.24 -20.05 0.33
C LEU A 346 6.08 -19.83 1.31
N ILE A 347 4.88 -20.30 0.98
CA ILE A 347 3.72 -20.23 1.87
C ILE A 347 3.98 -20.98 3.18
N ARG A 348 4.51 -22.21 3.11
CA ARG A 348 4.83 -23.03 4.29
C ARG A 348 5.87 -22.39 5.21
N ASN A 349 6.81 -21.63 4.64
CA ASN A 349 7.85 -20.96 5.41
C ASN A 349 7.39 -19.60 5.99
N GLY A 350 6.10 -19.28 5.95
CA GLY A 350 5.56 -18.02 6.49
C GLY A 350 5.85 -16.79 5.63
N ALA A 351 6.43 -17.01 4.45
CA ALA A 351 6.86 -16.01 3.50
C ALA A 351 5.64 -15.51 2.68
N MET A 352 4.78 -14.70 3.30
CA MET A 352 3.49 -14.31 2.70
C MET A 352 3.54 -13.13 1.70
N MET A 353 4.64 -12.39 1.60
CA MET A 353 4.73 -11.18 0.74
C MET A 353 5.40 -11.41 -0.63
N TYR A 354 5.62 -12.65 -1.06
CA TYR A 354 6.57 -12.97 -2.13
C TYR A 354 5.95 -13.18 -3.52
N SER A 355 4.94 -12.40 -3.89
CA SER A 355 4.51 -12.29 -5.29
C SER A 355 5.59 -11.55 -6.10
N GLY A 356 6.46 -12.29 -6.79
CA GLY A 356 7.47 -11.70 -7.69
C GLY A 356 8.93 -11.99 -7.37
N ARG A 357 9.26 -13.02 -6.57
CA ARG A 357 10.66 -13.47 -6.33
C ARG A 357 11.30 -14.23 -7.47
N PHE A 358 10.50 -14.64 -8.44
CA PHE A 358 10.95 -15.35 -9.62
C PHE A 358 9.97 -15.07 -10.75
N ALA A 359 10.46 -15.23 -11.97
CA ALA A 359 9.68 -15.15 -13.19
C ALA A 359 8.96 -16.45 -13.49
N ARG A 360 7.98 -16.37 -14.38
CA ARG A 360 7.37 -17.54 -15.01
C ARG A 360 8.10 -17.89 -16.29
N GLN A 361 8.49 -19.15 -16.46
CA GLN A 361 8.83 -19.68 -17.76
C GLN A 361 7.54 -19.97 -18.54
N THR A 362 7.47 -19.54 -19.81
CA THR A 362 6.25 -19.61 -20.62
C THR A 362 6.33 -20.51 -21.85
N ALA A 363 7.46 -21.15 -22.12
CA ALA A 363 7.59 -21.98 -23.32
C ALA A 363 6.78 -23.28 -23.16
N GLY A 364 5.95 -23.59 -24.15
CA GLY A 364 5.12 -24.80 -24.17
C GLY A 364 5.80 -26.03 -24.77
N GLY A 365 5.00 -27.07 -25.03
CA GLY A 365 5.47 -28.30 -25.69
C GLY A 365 6.57 -29.02 -24.91
N ALA A 366 7.63 -29.46 -25.58
CA ALA A 366 8.75 -30.19 -24.97
C ALA A 366 9.57 -29.36 -23.94
N ARG A 367 9.25 -28.08 -23.75
CA ARG A 367 9.88 -27.17 -22.80
C ARG A 367 8.99 -26.76 -21.64
N SER A 368 7.78 -27.32 -21.52
CA SER A 368 6.82 -27.02 -20.46
C SER A 368 7.33 -27.29 -19.05
N ASP A 369 8.34 -28.14 -18.89
CA ASP A 369 8.95 -28.48 -17.60
C ASP A 369 10.35 -27.87 -17.41
N THR A 370 10.81 -27.02 -18.34
CA THR A 370 12.13 -26.39 -18.25
C THR A 370 12.06 -25.09 -17.45
N SER A 371 12.75 -25.06 -16.31
CA SER A 371 13.08 -23.84 -15.56
C SER A 371 14.47 -23.34 -15.95
N ILE A 372 14.65 -22.03 -15.97
CA ILE A 372 15.92 -21.39 -16.35
C ILE A 372 16.43 -20.45 -15.24
N LEU A 373 17.74 -20.37 -15.13
CA LEU A 373 18.50 -19.50 -14.26
C LEU A 373 19.28 -18.51 -15.13
N LEU A 374 18.99 -17.23 -14.99
CA LEU A 374 19.68 -16.14 -15.66
C LEU A 374 20.66 -15.51 -14.68
N MET A 375 21.88 -15.23 -15.12
CA MET A 375 22.94 -14.67 -14.29
C MET A 375 23.68 -13.56 -15.05
N LYS A 376 23.99 -12.47 -14.36
CA LYS A 376 24.95 -11.47 -14.84
C LYS A 376 26.32 -11.76 -14.24
N ILE A 377 27.30 -11.94 -15.12
CA ILE A 377 28.70 -12.21 -14.77
C ILE A 377 29.56 -11.24 -15.56
N GLY A 378 30.00 -10.15 -14.94
CA GLY A 378 30.74 -9.08 -15.61
C GLY A 378 30.00 -8.55 -16.85
N SER A 379 30.67 -8.66 -18.01
CA SER A 379 30.14 -8.23 -19.32
C SER A 379 29.25 -9.28 -20.01
N LYS A 380 28.71 -10.25 -19.26
CA LYS A 380 27.94 -11.37 -19.82
C LYS A 380 26.60 -11.56 -19.14
N ILE A 381 25.64 -12.03 -19.94
CA ILE A 381 24.40 -12.64 -19.47
C ILE A 381 24.48 -14.14 -19.77
N VAL A 382 24.46 -14.95 -18.72
CA VAL A 382 24.53 -16.40 -18.78
C VAL A 382 23.18 -16.97 -18.39
N VAL A 383 22.64 -17.87 -19.22
CA VAL A 383 21.39 -18.57 -18.94
C VAL A 383 21.66 -20.07 -18.93
N ASP A 384 21.39 -20.70 -17.81
CA ASP A 384 21.40 -22.16 -17.67
C ASP A 384 19.99 -22.67 -17.39
N GLY A 385 19.75 -23.97 -17.54
CA GLY A 385 18.44 -24.54 -17.33
C GLY A 385 18.49 -25.95 -16.80
N CYS A 386 17.37 -26.37 -16.21
CA CYS A 386 17.22 -27.72 -15.72
C CYS A 386 17.04 -28.72 -16.89
N HIS A 387 17.00 -30.03 -16.58
CA HIS A 387 17.06 -31.10 -17.59
C HIS A 387 18.28 -30.97 -18.53
N ASN A 388 18.07 -31.26 -19.83
CA ASN A 388 19.08 -31.21 -20.90
C ASN A 388 19.11 -29.85 -21.60
N TYR A 389 18.65 -28.78 -20.94
CA TYR A 389 18.78 -27.43 -21.47
C TYR A 389 20.27 -27.07 -21.56
N ARG A 390 20.67 -26.34 -22.61
CA ARG A 390 22.08 -25.95 -22.82
C ARG A 390 22.35 -24.69 -22.00
N THR A 391 23.60 -24.48 -21.60
CA THR A 391 24.02 -23.16 -21.13
C THR A 391 24.18 -22.23 -22.32
N HIS A 392 23.62 -21.03 -22.22
CA HIS A 392 23.62 -19.97 -23.23
C HIS A 392 24.34 -18.75 -22.67
N ILE A 393 25.22 -18.14 -23.46
CA ILE A 393 25.98 -16.94 -23.06
C ILE A 393 25.78 -15.85 -24.10
N PHE A 394 25.53 -14.64 -23.63
CA PHE A 394 25.43 -13.41 -24.41
C PHE A 394 26.44 -12.39 -23.88
N ASN A 395 26.95 -11.52 -24.74
CA ASN A 395 27.55 -10.28 -24.25
C ASN A 395 26.45 -9.37 -23.71
N SER A 396 26.71 -8.63 -22.64
CA SER A 396 25.71 -7.76 -22.00
C SER A 396 25.31 -6.57 -22.88
N ASP A 397 26.15 -6.19 -23.84
CA ASP A 397 25.88 -5.17 -24.86
C ASP A 397 25.12 -5.73 -26.08
N ASP A 398 24.85 -7.04 -26.12
CA ASP A 398 24.05 -7.66 -27.17
C ASP A 398 22.57 -7.26 -27.03
N PRO A 399 21.96 -6.59 -28.04
CA PRO A 399 20.55 -6.21 -27.98
C PRO A 399 19.59 -7.39 -27.80
N ALA A 400 19.99 -8.61 -28.18
CA ALA A 400 19.20 -9.82 -27.98
C ALA A 400 19.47 -10.53 -26.65
N ALA A 401 20.41 -10.03 -25.83
CA ALA A 401 20.62 -10.57 -24.50
C ALA A 401 19.33 -10.45 -23.67
N PRO A 402 18.90 -11.51 -22.98
CA PRO A 402 17.69 -11.45 -22.18
C PRO A 402 17.90 -10.48 -21.02
N GLN A 403 17.01 -9.50 -20.90
CA GLN A 403 17.02 -8.56 -19.79
C GLN A 403 16.68 -9.30 -18.49
N LEU A 404 17.45 -9.07 -17.43
CA LEU A 404 17.16 -9.62 -16.10
C LEU A 404 15.87 -9.02 -15.49
N PHE A 405 15.31 -9.72 -14.52
CA PHE A 405 14.17 -9.29 -13.69
C PHE A 405 12.83 -9.08 -14.40
N GLN A 406 12.67 -9.67 -15.59
CA GLN A 406 11.37 -9.70 -16.26
C GLN A 406 10.42 -10.66 -15.52
N PRO A 407 9.10 -10.41 -15.54
CA PRO A 407 8.12 -11.26 -14.86
C PRO A 407 7.93 -12.61 -15.55
N SER A 408 8.35 -12.75 -16.82
CA SER A 408 8.29 -14.00 -17.55
C SER A 408 9.34 -14.10 -18.65
N TYR A 409 9.73 -15.33 -18.96
CA TYR A 409 10.69 -15.66 -20.01
C TYR A 409 10.22 -16.88 -20.80
N ASP A 410 10.46 -16.86 -22.10
CA ASP A 410 10.35 -18.03 -22.95
C ASP A 410 11.76 -18.57 -23.20
N CYS A 411 12.07 -19.75 -22.65
CA CYS A 411 13.42 -20.31 -22.76
C CYS A 411 13.80 -20.65 -24.21
N ASP A 412 12.86 -20.72 -25.14
CA ASP A 412 13.16 -20.89 -26.55
C ASP A 412 13.24 -19.53 -27.25
N ALA A 413 12.16 -18.76 -27.23
CA ALA A 413 12.03 -17.53 -28.01
C ALA A 413 12.93 -16.39 -27.51
N ASP A 414 13.15 -16.28 -26.20
CA ASP A 414 13.95 -15.20 -25.61
C ASP A 414 15.40 -15.60 -25.34
N VAL A 415 15.73 -16.90 -25.41
CA VAL A 415 17.07 -17.41 -25.06
C VAL A 415 17.62 -18.31 -26.16
N ARG A 416 17.13 -19.54 -26.31
CA ARG A 416 17.75 -20.56 -27.17
C ARG A 416 17.85 -20.13 -28.64
N LEU A 417 16.81 -19.49 -29.18
CA LEU A 417 16.74 -19.09 -30.59
C LEU A 417 17.54 -17.83 -30.91
N LEU A 418 17.95 -17.09 -29.88
CA LEU A 418 18.69 -15.82 -29.99
C LEU A 418 20.16 -15.98 -29.60
N SER A 419 20.47 -16.96 -28.73
CA SER A 419 21.81 -17.19 -28.22
C SER A 419 22.79 -17.61 -29.31
N PRO A 420 23.85 -16.82 -29.56
CA PRO A 420 24.88 -17.15 -30.54
C PRO A 420 25.92 -18.13 -29.98
N TRP A 421 26.01 -18.28 -28.66
CA TRP A 421 27.05 -19.04 -27.99
C TRP A 421 26.44 -19.95 -26.91
N SER A 422 26.51 -21.27 -27.12
CA SER A 422 25.88 -22.23 -26.20
C SER A 422 26.56 -23.59 -26.16
N ARG A 423 26.48 -24.30 -25.02
CA ARG A 423 27.08 -25.63 -24.86
C ARG A 423 26.20 -26.59 -24.06
N PRO A 424 26.10 -27.88 -24.46
CA PRO A 424 25.42 -28.90 -23.67
C PRO A 424 26.31 -29.43 -22.53
N HIS A 425 25.70 -30.19 -21.63
CA HIS A 425 26.32 -30.69 -20.39
C HIS A 425 26.91 -32.10 -20.50
N ASN A 426 27.29 -32.54 -21.71
CA ASN A 426 27.73 -33.92 -21.97
C ASN A 426 29.01 -34.30 -21.20
N SER A 427 29.87 -33.33 -20.88
CA SER A 427 31.03 -33.49 -20.01
C SER A 427 31.11 -32.29 -19.08
N ILE A 428 30.91 -32.51 -17.77
CA ILE A 428 30.89 -31.44 -16.77
C ILE A 428 32.22 -30.68 -16.75
N ARG A 429 33.36 -31.38 -16.83
CA ARG A 429 34.69 -30.75 -16.84
C ARG A 429 34.84 -29.78 -18.02
N VAL A 430 34.64 -30.30 -19.24
CA VAL A 430 34.78 -29.52 -20.49
C VAL A 430 33.78 -28.37 -20.58
N TRP A 431 32.57 -28.59 -20.06
CA TRP A 431 31.56 -27.54 -19.95
C TRP A 431 31.99 -26.43 -18.98
N SER A 432 32.44 -26.78 -17.78
CA SER A 432 32.83 -25.81 -16.74
C SER A 432 34.03 -24.96 -17.16
N GLU A 433 35.03 -25.57 -17.81
CA GLU A 433 36.18 -24.89 -18.39
C GLU A 433 35.74 -23.89 -19.47
N TRP A 434 34.82 -24.30 -20.35
CA TRP A 434 34.27 -23.42 -21.37
C TRP A 434 33.44 -22.27 -20.82
N VAL A 435 32.68 -22.49 -19.75
CA VAL A 435 31.98 -21.38 -19.08
C VAL A 435 33.01 -20.37 -18.57
N ARG A 436 34.06 -20.83 -17.86
CA ARG A 436 35.12 -19.94 -17.34
C ARG A 436 35.85 -19.17 -18.44
N GLU A 437 36.13 -19.82 -19.57
CA GLU A 437 36.73 -19.14 -20.71
C GLU A 437 35.75 -18.13 -21.34
N SER A 438 34.49 -18.52 -21.52
CA SER A 438 33.48 -17.70 -22.20
C SER A 438 33.08 -16.47 -21.39
N ILE A 439 33.06 -16.55 -20.06
CA ILE A 439 32.77 -15.37 -19.21
C ILE A 439 33.90 -14.33 -19.24
N ASN A 440 35.13 -14.74 -19.54
CA ASN A 440 36.31 -13.88 -19.57
C ASN A 440 36.72 -13.42 -20.99
N SER A 441 36.04 -13.92 -22.03
CA SER A 441 36.31 -13.59 -23.44
C SER A 441 35.13 -12.87 -24.09
N ARG A 442 35.34 -12.29 -25.28
CA ARG A 442 34.21 -11.75 -26.07
C ARG A 442 33.59 -12.89 -26.87
N THR A 443 32.29 -13.12 -26.70
CA THR A 443 31.58 -14.16 -27.46
C THR A 443 30.99 -13.57 -28.75
N PRO A 444 30.61 -14.39 -29.74
CA PRO A 444 29.89 -13.90 -30.91
C PRO A 444 28.62 -13.13 -30.52
N MET A 445 28.24 -12.13 -31.31
CA MET A 445 26.99 -11.38 -31.15
C MET A 445 25.83 -12.11 -31.83
N SER A 446 24.62 -11.89 -31.33
CA SER A 446 23.40 -12.45 -31.92
C SER A 446 23.16 -11.88 -33.33
N GLY A 447 22.81 -12.75 -34.27
CA GLY A 447 22.46 -12.37 -35.64
C GLY A 447 20.98 -12.02 -35.82
N ARG A 448 20.17 -12.03 -34.75
CA ARG A 448 18.71 -11.89 -34.81
C ARG A 448 18.24 -10.84 -33.80
N PRO A 449 17.43 -9.86 -34.22
CA PRO A 449 16.90 -8.87 -33.28
C PRO A 449 15.95 -9.55 -32.27
N PRO A 450 15.87 -9.04 -31.03
CA PRO A 450 14.90 -9.54 -30.05
C PRO A 450 13.48 -9.38 -30.58
N ARG A 451 12.63 -10.40 -30.40
CA ARG A 451 11.20 -10.26 -30.70
C ARG A 451 10.59 -9.25 -29.73
N ARG A 452 10.05 -8.13 -30.23
CA ARG A 452 9.24 -7.20 -29.42
C ARG A 452 8.06 -7.95 -28.83
N ARG A 453 8.09 -8.24 -27.53
CA ARG A 453 6.91 -8.65 -26.78
C ARG A 453 5.92 -7.48 -26.76
N VAL A 454 4.77 -7.65 -27.40
CA VAL A 454 3.64 -6.73 -27.19
C VAL A 454 3.23 -6.87 -25.73
N PRO A 455 3.19 -5.79 -24.93
CA PRO A 455 2.70 -5.86 -23.56
C PRO A 455 1.30 -6.46 -23.54
N GLN A 456 1.05 -7.46 -22.69
CA GLN A 456 -0.27 -8.09 -22.53
C GLN A 456 -1.37 -7.10 -22.10
N ASN A 457 -1.01 -5.88 -21.69
CA ASN A 457 -1.95 -4.80 -21.39
C ASN A 457 -2.58 -4.13 -22.64
N ALA A 458 -2.14 -4.45 -23.86
CA ALA A 458 -2.70 -3.86 -25.08
C ALA A 458 -3.96 -4.58 -25.61
N ARG A 459 -4.31 -5.78 -25.12
CA ARG A 459 -5.54 -6.50 -25.53
C ARG A 459 -6.81 -6.07 -24.78
N ALA A 460 -6.70 -5.15 -23.81
CA ALA A 460 -7.86 -4.58 -23.09
C ALA A 460 -8.33 -3.22 -23.63
N ARG A 461 -7.74 -2.71 -24.72
CA ARG A 461 -8.20 -1.48 -25.41
C ARG A 461 -8.18 -1.68 -26.93
N GLY A 462 -8.98 -2.63 -27.40
CA GLY A 462 -9.43 -2.68 -28.79
C GLY A 462 -10.82 -2.07 -28.88
N ALA A 463 -10.89 -0.73 -28.91
CA ALA A 463 -12.08 -0.06 -29.37
C ALA A 463 -12.25 -0.37 -30.87
N SER A 464 -13.48 -0.68 -31.25
CA SER A 464 -13.94 -0.96 -32.60
C SER A 464 -13.32 -0.01 -33.63
N ALA A 465 -12.48 -0.53 -34.52
CA ALA A 465 -12.15 0.16 -35.76
C ALA A 465 -13.28 -0.16 -36.77
N PRO A 466 -13.91 0.85 -37.40
CA PRO A 466 -14.91 0.61 -38.44
C PRO A 466 -14.22 0.10 -39.71
N SER A 467 -14.84 -0.89 -40.35
CA SER A 467 -14.43 -1.43 -41.64
C SER A 467 -14.35 -0.34 -42.72
N PRO A 468 -13.31 -0.29 -43.56
CA PRO A 468 -13.28 0.62 -44.69
C PRO A 468 -14.10 0.03 -45.86
N GLN A 469 -15.12 0.77 -46.30
CA GLN A 469 -15.77 0.56 -47.60
C GLN A 469 -14.89 1.11 -48.74
N PRO A 470 -14.97 0.52 -49.94
CA PRO A 470 -14.07 0.82 -51.05
C PRO A 470 -14.42 2.12 -51.78
N SER A 471 -13.38 2.84 -52.19
CA SER A 471 -13.40 4.11 -52.91
C SER A 471 -13.78 3.97 -54.39
N LEU A 472 -14.48 4.97 -54.93
CA LEU A 472 -14.55 5.30 -56.36
C LEU A 472 -14.04 6.75 -56.59
N PRO A 473 -13.44 7.07 -57.76
CA PRO A 473 -12.60 8.27 -57.93
C PRO A 473 -13.25 9.41 -58.73
N GLY A 474 -12.65 10.61 -58.61
CA GLY A 474 -12.92 11.84 -59.40
C GLY A 474 -13.68 12.90 -58.58
N THR A 475 -13.39 14.20 -58.60
CA THR A 475 -12.71 15.03 -59.60
C THR A 475 -12.44 16.43 -58.99
N LEU A 476 -11.28 17.01 -59.31
CA LEU A 476 -10.92 18.42 -59.54
C LEU A 476 -11.63 19.62 -58.85
N SER A 477 -10.74 20.59 -58.52
CA SER A 477 -10.90 22.06 -58.50
C SER A 477 -11.52 22.70 -57.25
N ARG A 478 -11.22 23.93 -56.83
CA ARG A 478 -10.12 24.93 -56.92
C ARG A 478 -10.77 26.18 -56.24
N GLN A 479 -9.99 27.02 -55.53
CA GLN A 479 -10.33 28.42 -55.13
C GLN A 479 -11.39 28.55 -54.00
N ASN A 480 -11.40 29.53 -53.09
CA ASN A 480 -10.70 30.80 -52.88
C ASN A 480 -10.79 31.18 -51.38
N GLU A 481 -9.84 31.99 -50.91
CA GLU A 481 -9.84 32.75 -49.64
C GLU A 481 -10.82 33.98 -49.68
N PRO A 482 -10.73 35.02 -48.79
CA PRO A 482 -11.14 35.13 -47.38
C PRO A 482 -11.92 36.46 -47.10
N ARG A 483 -11.92 36.94 -45.83
CA ARG A 483 -12.42 38.23 -45.24
C ARG A 483 -13.87 38.17 -44.74
N GLY A 484 -14.31 38.80 -43.66
CA GLY A 484 -13.80 39.81 -42.71
C GLY A 484 -15.07 40.43 -42.08
N ASP A 485 -15.26 40.38 -40.77
CA ASP A 485 -14.96 41.46 -39.79
C ASP A 485 -16.17 42.42 -39.53
N ILE A 486 -16.27 42.95 -38.29
CA ILE A 486 -16.92 44.24 -37.87
C ILE A 486 -18.31 44.26 -37.13
N LEU A 487 -18.22 44.71 -35.85
CA LEU A 487 -19.04 45.62 -34.98
C LEU A 487 -20.48 45.26 -34.53
N SER A 488 -20.81 45.17 -33.22
CA SER A 488 -20.99 46.19 -32.15
C SER A 488 -22.22 47.12 -32.27
N ARG A 489 -23.17 47.07 -31.30
CA ARG A 489 -23.64 48.20 -30.45
C ARG A 489 -24.95 47.96 -29.65
N THR A 490 -24.87 48.25 -28.34
CA THR A 490 -25.81 48.97 -27.39
C THR A 490 -27.34 48.85 -27.49
N ARG A 491 -28.04 48.67 -26.34
CA ARG A 491 -28.68 49.73 -25.48
C ARG A 491 -29.56 49.13 -24.35
N ALA A 492 -29.58 49.75 -23.16
CA ALA A 492 -30.55 49.58 -22.05
C ALA A 492 -31.70 50.65 -22.18
N PRO A 493 -32.56 51.01 -21.18
CA PRO A 493 -32.88 50.49 -19.81
C PRO A 493 -34.42 50.53 -19.45
N SER A 494 -34.85 50.13 -18.23
CA SER A 494 -35.89 50.80 -17.37
C SER A 494 -36.04 50.07 -16.00
N THR A 495 -35.81 50.73 -14.86
CA THR A 495 -36.75 51.36 -13.86
C THR A 495 -37.64 50.44 -13.02
N GLY A 496 -37.61 50.62 -11.69
CA GLY A 496 -38.71 50.20 -10.78
C GLY A 496 -38.29 50.03 -9.32
N ASP A 497 -38.97 50.75 -8.43
CA ASP A 497 -38.57 51.15 -7.07
C ASP A 497 -39.36 50.38 -5.96
N HIS A 498 -38.92 50.54 -4.71
CA HIS A 498 -39.68 50.46 -3.43
C HIS A 498 -39.77 49.19 -2.53
N ASN A 499 -39.20 49.37 -1.33
CA ASN A 499 -39.72 49.16 0.05
C ASN A 499 -39.97 47.76 0.69
N ARG A 500 -39.06 47.40 1.62
CA ARG A 500 -39.18 47.20 3.10
C ARG A 500 -40.24 46.22 3.73
N PRO A 501 -40.04 45.73 4.98
CA PRO A 501 -40.11 44.31 5.37
C PRO A 501 -41.15 44.02 6.48
N PRO A 502 -41.15 42.80 7.07
CA PRO A 502 -41.44 42.71 8.51
C PRO A 502 -40.53 41.78 9.34
N ARG A 503 -40.58 42.06 10.64
CA ARG A 503 -39.84 41.54 11.80
C ARG A 503 -40.34 40.15 12.32
N PRO A 504 -39.59 39.49 13.23
CA PRO A 504 -39.83 38.13 13.71
C PRO A 504 -40.59 38.07 15.06
N PRO A 505 -41.04 36.88 15.52
CA PRO A 505 -41.43 36.67 16.91
C PRO A 505 -40.52 35.67 17.67
N GLU A 506 -39.91 36.21 18.72
CA GLU A 506 -39.86 35.80 20.13
C GLU A 506 -39.99 34.33 20.61
N GLN A 507 -39.13 34.06 21.59
CA GLN A 507 -39.02 32.91 22.48
C GLN A 507 -40.07 32.94 23.61
N ARG A 508 -40.44 31.75 24.12
CA ARG A 508 -40.88 31.57 25.52
C ARG A 508 -40.20 30.33 26.11
N GLY A 509 -39.51 30.52 27.23
CA GLY A 509 -39.06 29.46 28.12
C GLY A 509 -39.99 29.30 29.32
N THR A 510 -39.74 28.25 30.12
CA THR A 510 -40.17 28.17 31.53
C THR A 510 -39.11 27.44 32.37
N ASN A 511 -38.67 28.13 33.42
CA ASN A 511 -37.99 27.64 34.63
C ASN A 511 -39.02 26.86 35.50
N THR A 512 -38.70 25.97 36.46
CA THR A 512 -38.04 26.23 37.77
C THR A 512 -37.98 24.91 38.61
N PRO A 513 -37.06 24.73 39.60
CA PRO A 513 -36.85 23.53 40.45
C PRO A 513 -37.39 23.73 41.91
N PRO A 514 -36.80 23.19 43.01
CA PRO A 514 -36.68 21.80 43.56
C PRO A 514 -37.20 21.65 45.03
N ALA A 515 -37.16 20.43 45.64
CA ALA A 515 -37.11 20.18 47.11
C ALA A 515 -36.83 18.69 47.48
N PRO A 516 -36.45 18.31 48.74
CA PRO A 516 -35.24 17.52 49.02
C PRO A 516 -35.38 16.24 49.90
N GLY A 517 -34.32 15.41 49.96
CA GLY A 517 -33.85 14.69 51.17
C GLY A 517 -34.01 13.16 51.25
N ALA A 518 -32.88 12.42 51.18
CA ALA A 518 -32.53 11.25 52.03
C ALA A 518 -31.18 10.60 51.60
N GLN A 519 -30.23 10.48 52.54
CA GLN A 519 -29.00 9.65 52.45
C GLN A 519 -29.25 8.25 53.09
N PRO A 520 -28.26 7.35 53.20
CA PRO A 520 -27.62 6.55 52.16
C PRO A 520 -27.82 5.03 52.41
N ARG A 521 -27.91 4.19 51.37
CA ARG A 521 -27.83 2.71 51.52
C ARG A 521 -26.91 2.08 50.49
N GLN A 522 -26.26 1.03 50.97
CA GLN A 522 -25.08 0.33 50.47
C GLN A 522 -25.19 -0.17 49.03
N ALA A 523 -24.06 -0.13 48.34
CA ALA A 523 -23.86 -0.69 47.01
C ALA A 523 -24.08 -2.21 47.03
N ALA A 524 -25.04 -2.67 46.21
CA ALA A 524 -25.18 -4.08 45.90
C ALA A 524 -24.09 -4.48 44.88
N ASP A 525 -23.33 -5.50 45.26
CA ASP A 525 -22.42 -6.26 44.40
C ASP A 525 -23.16 -6.76 43.15
N TRP A 526 -22.72 -6.27 41.99
CA TRP A 526 -22.95 -6.93 40.71
C TRP A 526 -21.69 -7.72 40.35
N THR A 527 -21.57 -8.95 40.85
CA THR A 527 -20.60 -9.90 40.27
C THR A 527 -21.12 -10.36 38.92
N ALA A 528 -20.49 -9.90 37.85
CA ALA A 528 -20.69 -10.43 36.51
C ALA A 528 -20.33 -11.94 36.49
N PRO A 529 -21.09 -12.80 35.78
CA PRO A 529 -20.68 -14.18 35.57
C PRO A 529 -19.37 -14.21 34.76
N PRO A 530 -18.45 -15.16 35.01
CA PRO A 530 -17.22 -15.24 34.27
C PRO A 530 -17.52 -15.45 32.77
N PRO A 531 -16.69 -14.87 31.88
CA PRO A 531 -17.10 -14.57 30.50
C PRO A 531 -17.40 -15.78 29.61
N PHE A 532 -17.13 -17.02 30.04
CA PHE A 532 -17.41 -18.22 29.25
C PHE A 532 -17.79 -19.43 30.12
N SER A 533 -18.75 -20.24 29.66
CA SER A 533 -19.13 -21.49 30.32
C SER A 533 -18.07 -22.59 30.10
N ALA A 534 -17.92 -23.53 31.05
CA ALA A 534 -16.97 -24.64 30.94
C ALA A 534 -17.18 -25.50 29.68
N ARG A 535 -18.40 -25.53 29.15
CA ARG A 535 -18.75 -26.21 27.89
C ARG A 535 -18.19 -25.48 26.67
N ALA A 536 -18.24 -24.15 26.65
CA ALA A 536 -17.73 -23.33 25.55
C ALA A 536 -16.20 -23.43 25.43
N ILE A 537 -15.49 -23.35 26.56
CA ILE A 537 -14.03 -23.48 26.62
C ILE A 537 -13.58 -24.87 26.13
N ASN A 538 -14.34 -25.92 26.48
CA ASN A 538 -14.05 -27.28 26.05
C ASN A 538 -14.28 -27.51 24.55
N GLU A 539 -15.31 -26.89 23.95
CA GLU A 539 -15.56 -27.01 22.51
C GLU A 539 -14.53 -26.23 21.68
N GLU A 540 -14.12 -25.03 22.12
CA GLU A 540 -13.04 -24.29 21.45
C GLU A 540 -11.70 -25.02 21.53
N ALA A 541 -11.35 -25.58 22.69
CA ALA A 541 -10.12 -26.37 22.83
C ALA A 541 -10.13 -27.62 21.93
N LYS A 542 -11.27 -28.29 21.78
CA LYS A 542 -11.43 -29.44 20.86
C LYS A 542 -11.36 -29.05 19.39
N ASP A 543 -11.89 -27.88 19.03
CA ASP A 543 -11.85 -27.37 17.67
C ASP A 543 -10.43 -26.97 17.26
N LEU A 544 -9.73 -26.22 18.12
CA LEU A 544 -8.32 -25.88 17.93
C LEU A 544 -7.45 -27.14 17.79
N TRP A 545 -7.70 -28.15 18.63
CA TRP A 545 -7.03 -29.44 18.57
C TRP A 545 -7.25 -30.18 17.24
N ARG A 546 -8.49 -30.20 16.72
CA ARG A 546 -8.81 -30.81 15.42
C ARG A 546 -8.10 -30.11 14.27
N ARG A 547 -8.02 -28.77 14.29
CA ARG A 547 -7.33 -27.98 13.25
C ARG A 547 -5.83 -28.25 13.23
N MET A 548 -5.20 -28.37 14.39
CA MET A 548 -3.77 -28.71 14.49
C MET A 548 -3.44 -30.09 13.90
N ILE A 549 -4.28 -31.09 14.17
CA ILE A 549 -4.12 -32.45 13.60
C ILE A 549 -4.23 -32.45 12.08
N LEU A 550 -5.20 -31.71 11.52
CA LEU A 550 -5.41 -31.59 10.08
C LEU A 550 -4.22 -30.90 9.37
N ASN A 551 -3.54 -29.99 10.06
CA ASN A 551 -2.37 -29.28 9.56
C ASN A 551 -1.04 -30.04 9.78
N GLY A 552 -1.08 -31.24 10.36
CA GLY A 552 0.09 -32.11 10.54
C GLY A 552 0.97 -31.77 11.76
N ASP A 553 0.53 -30.84 12.62
CA ASP A 553 1.26 -30.44 13.82
C ASP A 553 1.00 -31.43 14.97
N ARG A 554 2.07 -32.08 15.47
CA ARG A 554 2.03 -32.93 16.68
C ARG A 554 3.02 -32.45 17.75
N ALA A 555 2.82 -31.24 18.26
CA ALA A 555 3.62 -30.71 19.36
C ALA A 555 3.04 -31.13 20.72
N GLY A 556 3.65 -32.11 21.39
CA GLY A 556 3.19 -32.62 22.70
C GLY A 556 3.02 -31.53 23.77
N ALA A 557 3.87 -30.50 23.77
CA ALA A 557 3.81 -29.40 24.74
C ALA A 557 2.53 -28.53 24.64
N VAL A 558 1.91 -28.44 23.45
CA VAL A 558 0.64 -27.69 23.29
C VAL A 558 -0.56 -28.56 23.69
N ARG A 559 -0.46 -29.88 23.51
CA ARG A 559 -1.46 -30.85 23.98
C ARG A 559 -1.64 -30.79 25.48
N ASP A 560 -0.54 -30.95 26.20
CA ASP A 560 -0.58 -31.09 27.64
C ASP A 560 -1.05 -29.76 28.28
N ALA A 561 -0.74 -28.63 27.64
CA ALA A 561 -1.26 -27.32 28.00
C ALA A 561 -2.77 -27.15 27.71
N LEU A 562 -3.27 -27.63 26.57
CA LEU A 562 -4.70 -27.60 26.24
C LEU A 562 -5.53 -28.55 27.11
N GLU A 563 -4.97 -29.69 27.54
CA GLU A 563 -5.61 -30.58 28.52
C GLU A 563 -5.73 -29.92 29.89
N LYS A 564 -4.72 -29.17 30.33
CA LYS A 564 -4.81 -28.35 31.55
C LYS A 564 -5.89 -27.26 31.43
N VAL A 565 -5.99 -26.58 30.29
CA VAL A 565 -7.08 -25.61 30.02
C VAL A 565 -8.45 -26.27 30.11
N ARG A 566 -8.62 -27.46 29.52
CA ARG A 566 -9.87 -28.24 29.58
C ARG A 566 -10.23 -28.69 30.99
N ALA A 567 -9.22 -29.03 31.80
CA ALA A 567 -9.37 -29.38 33.21
C ALA A 567 -9.45 -28.16 34.15
N GLN A 568 -9.44 -26.93 33.61
CA GLN A 568 -9.39 -25.67 34.37
C GLN A 568 -8.21 -25.57 35.36
N ALA A 569 -7.12 -26.29 35.07
CA ALA A 569 -5.89 -26.24 35.85
C ALA A 569 -5.05 -25.02 35.48
N TRP A 570 -4.16 -24.61 36.40
CA TRP A 570 -3.26 -23.49 36.16
C TRP A 570 -2.28 -23.79 35.02
N VAL A 571 -2.21 -22.85 34.07
CA VAL A 571 -1.31 -22.89 32.90
C VAL A 571 -0.22 -21.85 33.07
N ASN A 572 1.04 -22.29 33.02
CA ASN A 572 2.18 -21.42 33.28
C ASN A 572 2.50 -20.48 32.09
N PRO A 573 3.32 -19.43 32.28
CA PRO A 573 3.57 -18.42 31.23
C PRO A 573 4.15 -18.99 29.93
N SER A 574 5.01 -20.01 30.01
CA SER A 574 5.59 -20.65 28.83
C SER A 574 4.56 -21.48 28.05
N GLU A 575 3.66 -22.16 28.75
CA GLU A 575 2.54 -22.92 28.18
C GLU A 575 1.50 -21.96 27.54
N ARG A 576 1.23 -20.81 28.17
CA ARG A 576 0.38 -19.76 27.59
C ARG A 576 0.97 -19.19 26.31
N ALA A 577 2.27 -18.92 26.28
CA ALA A 577 2.96 -18.46 25.07
C ALA A 577 2.95 -19.52 23.95
N ASN A 578 2.96 -20.80 24.31
CA ASN A 578 2.85 -21.90 23.34
C ASN A 578 1.43 -22.01 22.77
N ILE A 579 0.40 -21.89 23.61
CA ILE A 579 -1.01 -21.85 23.18
C ILE A 579 -1.26 -20.62 22.32
N ALA A 580 -0.80 -19.42 22.72
CA ALA A 580 -0.97 -18.19 21.96
C ALA A 580 -0.33 -18.30 20.56
N ARG A 581 0.91 -18.80 20.48
CA ARG A 581 1.57 -19.05 19.18
C ARG A 581 0.85 -20.11 18.35
N ALA A 582 0.28 -21.15 18.97
CA ALA A 582 -0.49 -22.16 18.26
C ALA A 582 -1.82 -21.59 17.74
N ILE A 583 -2.49 -20.74 18.51
CA ILE A 583 -3.68 -19.98 18.11
C ILE A 583 -3.30 -19.05 16.96
N ASP A 584 -2.27 -18.22 17.07
CA ASP A 584 -1.85 -17.29 16.01
C ASP A 584 -1.46 -17.99 14.70
N ARG A 585 -0.92 -19.21 14.77
CA ARG A 585 -0.63 -20.03 13.58
C ARG A 585 -1.87 -20.67 12.95
N ASN A 586 -2.91 -20.94 13.73
CA ASN A 586 -4.14 -21.62 13.28
C ASN A 586 -5.35 -20.68 13.16
N ARG A 587 -5.19 -19.40 13.52
CA ARG A 587 -6.15 -18.33 13.27
C ARG A 587 -5.98 -17.97 11.78
N ASN A 588 -6.85 -18.55 10.96
CA ASN A 588 -6.82 -18.40 9.50
C ASN A 588 -6.62 -16.93 9.09
N ARG A 589 -5.67 -16.73 8.18
CA ARG A 589 -5.35 -15.44 7.58
C ARG A 589 -6.35 -15.15 6.46
N ASP A 590 -6.94 -13.96 6.49
CA ASP A 590 -8.00 -13.47 5.60
C ASP A 590 -7.58 -13.36 4.11
N ASP A 591 -6.33 -13.69 3.78
CA ASP A 591 -5.71 -13.51 2.47
C ASP A 591 -5.60 -14.81 1.65
N GLU A 592 -5.96 -15.97 2.21
CA GLU A 592 -5.65 -17.29 1.60
C GLU A 592 -6.61 -17.75 0.49
N PHE A 593 -7.77 -17.10 0.30
CA PHE A 593 -8.73 -17.55 -0.70
C PHE A 593 -8.52 -16.89 -2.07
N VAL A 594 -7.54 -17.40 -2.82
CA VAL A 594 -7.18 -16.92 -4.17
C VAL A 594 -8.30 -17.14 -5.21
N SER A 595 -9.30 -17.98 -4.93
CA SER A 595 -10.45 -18.23 -5.80
C SER A 595 -11.73 -18.45 -4.99
N LEU A 596 -12.87 -18.03 -5.53
CA LEU A 596 -14.18 -18.29 -4.93
C LEU A 596 -14.45 -19.80 -4.77
N LYS A 597 -13.87 -20.63 -5.64
CA LYS A 597 -13.88 -22.10 -5.55
C LYS A 597 -13.25 -22.62 -4.26
N ALA A 598 -12.14 -22.02 -3.80
CA ALA A 598 -11.47 -22.40 -2.57
C ALA A 598 -12.25 -21.98 -1.31
N PHE A 599 -13.06 -20.93 -1.42
CA PHE A 599 -13.94 -20.43 -0.36
C PHE A 599 -15.25 -21.22 -0.25
N VAL A 600 -15.93 -21.45 -1.38
CA VAL A 600 -17.25 -22.12 -1.44
C VAL A 600 -17.14 -23.64 -1.33
N GLY A 601 -16.05 -24.24 -1.83
CA GLY A 601 -15.84 -25.69 -1.85
C GLY A 601 -15.95 -26.35 -0.47
N PRO A 602 -15.26 -25.86 0.57
CA PRO A 602 -15.36 -26.43 1.93
C PRO A 602 -16.74 -26.24 2.58
N ILE A 603 -17.46 -25.17 2.24
CA ILE A 603 -18.75 -24.83 2.85
C ILE A 603 -19.87 -25.75 2.35
N PHE A 604 -19.88 -26.08 1.06
CA PHE A 604 -20.93 -26.89 0.42
C PHE A 604 -20.56 -28.36 0.20
N ASN A 605 -19.34 -28.77 0.57
CA ASN A 605 -18.93 -30.18 0.61
C ASN A 605 -19.18 -30.84 1.98
N ARG A 606 -19.89 -30.16 2.89
CA ARG A 606 -20.35 -30.70 4.17
C ARG A 606 -21.85 -30.48 4.33
N ASP A 607 -22.49 -31.26 5.19
CA ASP A 607 -23.89 -31.04 5.54
C ASP A 607 -24.05 -29.74 6.33
N LEU A 608 -24.82 -28.81 5.76
CA LEU A 608 -25.19 -27.54 6.39
C LEU A 608 -26.44 -27.71 7.25
N SER A 609 -26.48 -27.04 8.40
CA SER A 609 -27.66 -26.96 9.26
C SER A 609 -28.78 -26.12 8.64
N GLU A 610 -30.02 -26.31 9.07
CA GLU A 610 -31.20 -25.53 8.65
C GLU A 610 -30.97 -24.00 8.78
N ALA A 611 -30.30 -23.55 9.84
CA ALA A 611 -29.99 -22.14 10.05
C ALA A 611 -28.96 -21.60 9.04
N GLU A 612 -27.94 -22.39 8.71
CA GLU A 612 -26.96 -22.04 7.68
C GLU A 612 -27.60 -22.00 6.29
N LEU A 613 -28.55 -22.91 6.00
CA LEU A 613 -29.30 -22.93 4.75
C LEU A 613 -30.17 -21.68 4.58
N ALA A 614 -30.92 -21.29 5.63
CA ALA A 614 -31.72 -20.08 5.61
C ALA A 614 -30.88 -18.81 5.43
N LEU A 615 -29.66 -18.79 5.99
CA LEU A 615 -28.70 -17.72 5.77
C LEU A 615 -28.23 -17.67 4.31
N TRP A 616 -27.82 -18.81 3.75
CA TRP A 616 -27.34 -18.88 2.37
C TRP A 616 -28.43 -18.59 1.34
N HIS A 617 -29.67 -18.94 1.62
CA HIS A 617 -30.80 -18.58 0.78
C HIS A 617 -30.97 -17.05 0.67
N ARG A 618 -30.89 -16.34 1.81
CA ARG A 618 -30.94 -14.87 1.83
C ARG A 618 -29.74 -14.24 1.13
N LYS A 619 -28.53 -14.76 1.36
CA LYS A 619 -27.31 -14.28 0.69
C LYS A 619 -27.32 -14.53 -0.81
N ALA A 620 -27.86 -15.66 -1.27
CA ALA A 620 -28.04 -15.93 -2.69
C ALA A 620 -29.00 -14.95 -3.36
N GLN A 621 -30.11 -14.60 -2.69
CA GLN A 621 -31.07 -13.59 -3.17
C GLN A 621 -30.45 -12.18 -3.23
N GLU A 622 -29.66 -11.80 -2.23
CA GLU A 622 -28.94 -10.53 -2.19
C GLU A 622 -27.92 -10.42 -3.34
N LEU A 623 -27.17 -11.50 -3.57
CA LEU A 623 -26.24 -11.61 -4.71
C LEU A 623 -26.96 -11.58 -6.07
N GLU A 624 -28.14 -12.19 -6.17
CA GLU A 624 -28.93 -12.16 -7.39
C GLU A 624 -29.46 -10.74 -7.68
N HIS A 625 -29.90 -10.02 -6.64
CA HIS A 625 -30.34 -8.63 -6.76
C HIS A 625 -29.20 -7.72 -7.26
N LEU A 626 -28.02 -7.84 -6.65
CA LEU A 626 -26.83 -7.10 -7.09
C LEU A 626 -26.41 -7.48 -8.50
N ALA A 627 -26.42 -8.77 -8.85
CA ALA A 627 -26.12 -9.21 -10.20
C ALA A 627 -27.10 -8.63 -11.24
N LYS A 628 -28.38 -8.50 -10.91
CA LYS A 628 -29.38 -7.83 -11.76
C LYS A 628 -29.14 -6.33 -11.86
N GLN A 629 -28.87 -5.66 -10.75
CA GLN A 629 -28.60 -4.22 -10.68
C GLN A 629 -27.41 -3.82 -11.57
N TYR A 630 -26.31 -4.60 -11.53
CA TYR A 630 -25.11 -4.34 -12.32
C TYR A 630 -25.11 -4.99 -13.71
N ARG A 631 -26.24 -5.58 -14.15
CA ARG A 631 -26.38 -6.31 -15.43
C ARG A 631 -25.35 -7.43 -15.62
N LEU A 632 -25.00 -8.11 -14.52
CA LEU A 632 -24.08 -9.24 -14.46
C LEU A 632 -24.80 -10.60 -14.38
N ILE A 633 -26.13 -10.59 -14.33
CA ILE A 633 -26.95 -11.80 -14.32
C ILE A 633 -26.90 -12.50 -15.68
N SER A 634 -26.61 -13.80 -15.67
CA SER A 634 -26.67 -14.68 -16.85
C SER A 634 -27.41 -15.97 -16.47
N PRO A 635 -27.90 -16.78 -17.43
CA PRO A 635 -28.59 -18.03 -17.12
C PRO A 635 -27.77 -18.97 -16.22
N LYS A 636 -26.44 -19.01 -16.42
CA LYS A 636 -25.52 -19.83 -15.61
C LYS A 636 -25.28 -19.25 -14.22
N VAL A 637 -25.28 -17.93 -14.08
CA VAL A 637 -25.18 -17.25 -12.77
C VAL A 637 -26.47 -17.45 -11.98
N SER A 638 -27.63 -17.31 -12.64
CA SER A 638 -28.94 -17.55 -12.02
C SER A 638 -29.08 -19.00 -11.54
N SER A 639 -28.74 -19.98 -12.40
CA SER A 639 -28.70 -21.41 -12.02
C SER A 639 -27.78 -21.67 -10.82
N ALA A 640 -26.61 -21.03 -10.80
CA ALA A 640 -25.67 -21.21 -9.70
C ALA A 640 -26.14 -20.58 -8.38
N LEU A 641 -26.80 -19.41 -8.42
CA LEU A 641 -27.36 -18.78 -7.23
C LEU A 641 -28.59 -19.55 -6.72
N ASP A 642 -29.42 -20.10 -7.61
CA ASP A 642 -30.52 -21.01 -7.24
C ASP A 642 -30.00 -22.27 -6.54
N ALA A 643 -28.96 -22.88 -7.10
CA ALA A 643 -28.31 -24.06 -6.52
C ALA A 643 -27.70 -23.77 -5.13
N LEU A 644 -27.08 -22.60 -4.95
CA LEU A 644 -26.57 -22.13 -3.66
C LEU A 644 -27.68 -21.92 -2.62
N GLY A 645 -28.85 -21.43 -3.04
CA GLY A 645 -30.00 -21.20 -2.16
C GLY A 645 -30.78 -22.46 -1.77
N HIS A 646 -30.63 -23.57 -2.51
CA HIS A 646 -31.46 -24.78 -2.35
C HIS A 646 -30.65 -26.07 -2.12
N ARG A 647 -29.44 -25.97 -1.56
CA ARG A 647 -28.63 -27.12 -1.13
C ARG A 647 -28.21 -28.06 -2.28
N ARG A 648 -28.03 -27.54 -3.49
CA ARG A 648 -27.51 -28.34 -4.62
C ARG A 648 -26.01 -28.12 -4.78
N MET A 649 -25.28 -29.22 -4.97
CA MET A 649 -23.87 -29.16 -5.34
C MET A 649 -23.71 -28.42 -6.67
N LEU A 650 -22.87 -27.38 -6.67
CA LEU A 650 -22.58 -26.64 -7.90
C LEU A 650 -21.77 -27.50 -8.88
N THR A 651 -22.22 -27.52 -10.13
CA THR A 651 -21.44 -28.08 -11.24
C THR A 651 -20.17 -27.26 -11.49
N SER A 652 -19.19 -27.83 -12.20
CA SER A 652 -17.97 -27.10 -12.57
C SER A 652 -18.26 -25.83 -13.37
N SER A 653 -19.30 -25.84 -14.22
CA SER A 653 -19.74 -24.66 -14.98
C SER A 653 -20.37 -23.59 -14.12
N GLU A 654 -21.17 -23.97 -13.11
CA GLU A 654 -21.79 -23.03 -12.18
C GLU A 654 -20.76 -22.43 -11.23
N LYS A 655 -19.81 -23.23 -10.74
CA LYS A 655 -18.66 -22.75 -9.95
C LYS A 655 -17.89 -21.65 -10.69
N ASN A 656 -17.58 -21.86 -11.96
CA ASN A 656 -16.92 -20.86 -12.79
C ASN A 656 -17.79 -19.62 -13.02
N ALA A 657 -19.12 -19.78 -13.11
CA ALA A 657 -20.05 -18.66 -13.29
C ALA A 657 -20.12 -17.76 -12.06
N VAL A 658 -20.16 -18.33 -10.85
CA VAL A 658 -20.13 -17.53 -9.60
C VAL A 658 -18.75 -16.89 -9.40
N GLU A 659 -17.66 -17.60 -9.72
CA GLU A 659 -16.31 -17.03 -9.64
C GLU A 659 -16.15 -15.82 -10.57
N HIS A 660 -16.65 -15.93 -11.80
CA HIS A 660 -16.64 -14.83 -12.76
C HIS A 660 -17.57 -13.67 -12.31
N LEU A 661 -18.72 -13.97 -11.70
CA LEU A 661 -19.59 -12.96 -11.08
C LEU A 661 -18.84 -12.19 -9.98
N GLY A 662 -18.17 -12.91 -9.07
CA GLY A 662 -17.43 -12.30 -7.96
C GLY A 662 -16.27 -11.42 -8.43
N GLN A 663 -15.52 -11.85 -9.45
CA GLN A 663 -14.48 -11.02 -10.06
C GLN A 663 -15.05 -9.74 -10.68
N ARG A 664 -16.23 -9.82 -11.31
CA ARG A 664 -16.89 -8.65 -11.89
C ARG A 664 -17.48 -7.70 -10.85
N LEU A 665 -18.09 -8.22 -9.78
CA LEU A 665 -18.55 -7.39 -8.66
C LEU A 665 -17.38 -6.67 -7.97
N ARG A 666 -16.24 -7.35 -7.79
CA ARG A 666 -15.02 -6.74 -7.28
C ARG A 666 -14.51 -5.59 -8.16
N SER A 667 -14.61 -5.73 -9.49
CA SER A 667 -14.27 -4.64 -10.41
C SER A 667 -15.19 -3.42 -10.28
N GLN A 668 -16.36 -3.57 -9.64
CA GLN A 668 -17.28 -2.49 -9.29
C GLN A 668 -17.11 -2.01 -7.84
N GLY A 669 -16.05 -2.45 -7.14
CA GLY A 669 -15.75 -2.06 -5.76
C GLY A 669 -16.57 -2.82 -4.70
N ILE A 670 -17.22 -3.93 -5.06
CA ILE A 670 -18.04 -4.74 -4.15
C ILE A 670 -17.32 -6.06 -3.86
N GLU A 671 -16.89 -6.28 -2.63
CA GLU A 671 -16.29 -7.54 -2.20
C GLU A 671 -17.39 -8.55 -1.83
N LEU A 672 -17.37 -9.70 -2.51
CA LEU A 672 -18.33 -10.78 -2.27
C LEU A 672 -18.24 -11.32 -0.83
N LEU A 673 -17.06 -11.23 -0.22
CA LEU A 673 -16.80 -11.63 1.16
C LEU A 673 -17.48 -10.69 2.17
N GLU A 674 -17.55 -9.37 1.90
CA GLU A 674 -18.22 -8.42 2.79
C GLU A 674 -19.74 -8.66 2.81
N LEU A 675 -20.32 -9.02 1.66
CA LEU A 675 -21.74 -9.38 1.55
C LEU A 675 -22.09 -10.67 2.30
N ILE A 676 -21.20 -11.65 2.30
CA ILE A 676 -21.44 -12.96 2.94
C ILE A 676 -21.22 -12.88 4.47
N HIS A 677 -20.32 -12.00 4.94
CA HIS A 677 -20.01 -11.82 6.37
C HIS A 677 -20.78 -10.68 7.05
N GLY A 678 -21.44 -9.79 6.29
CA GLY A 678 -22.30 -8.75 6.83
C GLY A 678 -23.56 -9.33 7.48
N ASN A 679 -23.69 -9.14 8.80
CA ASN A 679 -24.93 -9.35 9.55
C ASN A 679 -25.82 -8.10 9.48
#